data_AF-B8IT39-F1
#
_entry.id   AF-B8IT39-F1
#
_cell.length_a   1.000
_cell.length_b   1.000
_cell.length_c   1.000
_cell.angle_alpha   90.00
_cell.angle_beta   90.00
_cell.angle_gamma   90.00
#
_symmetry.space_group_name_H-M   'P 1'
#
loop_
_entity.id
_entity.type
_entity.pdbx_description
1 polymer ?
#
loop_
_entity_poly.entity_id
_entity_poly.type
_entity_poly.pdbx_seq_one_letter_code
_entity_poly.pdbx_strand_id
1 'polypeptide(L)'
;MAASAAPDRLRVATFNASLNRAAEGRLITDLGTPDNPQARTVAEIIQRSAPDIVLINEFDYDNRGPNGSSLAADLFRRNYLSVGQNGQVGIDYPYVFVAPSNTGLASGFDLNNDGRTVSTPGGRGYGDDSFGFGEFPGQYGMALFSRYPIDAASARTFQNFLWKDMPGARLPDDAATPAPQDFYSPEELAVFRLSSKSHWDVPVTVDGKTIHILAAHPTPPTFDGPEDRNGLRNADEIRFLADYVQPGRGDYIVDDRGRRGGLKAGERFVIVGDMNADPFDGDSVGQAARQLLDAPLVDASVTPASLGGPEQAALQGGANSRQAGDPRFDTADFADTAPGNLRVDYVLPSLNGLDPVAGRVFWPRSSDPTFPLVGTYTPSLPGGFPSSDHRLVAMDLAVTDDTERRLGRVSFLGQATFPTGFRADGTELGGLSGLSYDRTTDQYFAVSDDRSQFGPARFYRLGIDLSDGRLDQGDVTLRGQTALRQADGATFPALSLDPEGIAVTGRGLFVSSEGEADAASGRFTDPFVRLFGLDGRETAALPVDAKYRPSPTGATGVRNNLAFESLTVTPDQGTLYTATENALAQDGPAATPANGTASRILRYDLASGRATGEFVYLTDPVARAANPASGFSTNGLVDLLAVDNGTHLLALERSFSTGIGNGIKLYKIDLAGATDVSGIAALPARAVNGAIQVDGVTPVRKELLLDLDTLGITLDNVEGLTFGPRLADSRQSLIMVSDNNFAASQVTQVLAFAVEVDDPIPPAAAERLTGTDAADTLRGGWGDDVVFGALGNDLLFGENGRDFIGAGAGDDFASGGFGRDEVHGEDGNDLLFGDDDDDGVYGEAGNDRVYGGTGNDFLTGDAGNDTVSGEQGNDKVFGGIGNDLLLGNEGNDFLGGGAGSDMLSGGAGDDGLNGEDGDDVLFGNAGNDALVGGAGRDIFAFGRGDGRDVVQDFVAGGPEADILSFNGGVFTRVDQVWAASAQAGSAVVITLGAETSVTILNTTVASLTEANLRFV
;
A
#
# COMPACT_ATOMS: atom_id res chain seq x y z
N MET A 1 8.03 -26.51 35.78
CA MET A 1 7.35 -25.29 35.31
C MET A 1 8.40 -24.23 35.12
N ALA A 2 8.87 -24.07 33.89
CA ALA A 2 9.66 -22.93 33.46
C ALA A 2 8.69 -22.06 32.66
N ALA A 3 8.43 -20.85 33.12
CA ALA A 3 7.67 -19.87 32.37
C ALA A 3 8.42 -19.57 31.07
N SER A 4 7.74 -19.66 29.93
CA SER A 4 8.24 -19.13 28.67
C SER A 4 8.48 -17.63 28.85
N ALA A 5 9.75 -17.19 28.77
CA ALA A 5 10.08 -15.78 28.73
C ALA A 5 9.49 -15.19 27.44
N ALA A 6 8.66 -14.15 27.58
CA ALA A 6 8.21 -13.34 26.45
C ALA A 6 9.45 -12.64 25.81
N PRO A 7 9.43 -12.33 24.50
CA PRO A 7 10.54 -11.62 23.86
C PRO A 7 10.74 -10.22 24.49
N ASP A 8 12.00 -9.83 24.64
CA ASP A 8 12.47 -8.60 25.29
C ASP A 8 11.96 -7.34 24.54
N ARG A 9 10.91 -6.71 25.09
CA ARG A 9 10.24 -5.54 24.50
C ARG A 9 10.75 -4.24 25.14
N LEU A 10 11.30 -3.33 24.34
CA LEU A 10 11.76 -2.00 24.73
C LEU A 10 10.73 -0.94 24.31
N ARG A 11 10.24 -0.11 25.24
CA ARG A 11 9.37 1.02 24.89
C ARG A 11 10.13 2.34 24.89
N VAL A 12 10.21 2.99 23.73
CA VAL A 12 10.81 4.33 23.57
C VAL A 12 9.71 5.35 23.29
N ALA A 13 9.79 6.51 23.92
CA ALA A 13 8.81 7.58 23.75
C ALA A 13 9.45 8.96 23.63
N THR A 14 8.72 9.88 23.01
CA THR A 14 8.97 11.31 23.07
C THR A 14 7.71 12.04 23.53
N PHE A 15 7.89 13.14 24.27
CA PHE A 15 6.80 14.00 24.70
C PHE A 15 7.29 15.44 24.81
N ASN A 16 6.93 16.30 23.85
CA ASN A 16 6.96 17.73 24.10
C ASN A 16 5.92 18.04 25.19
N ALA A 17 6.38 18.41 26.38
CA ALA A 17 5.53 18.50 27.57
C ALA A 17 5.22 19.95 27.95
N SER A 18 5.72 20.94 27.19
CA SER A 18 5.58 22.37 27.46
C SER A 18 5.92 22.72 28.92
N LEU A 19 6.95 22.08 29.47
CA LEU A 19 7.47 22.30 30.82
C LEU A 19 8.53 23.42 30.84
N ASN A 20 8.42 24.37 29.91
CA ASN A 20 9.18 25.59 29.84
C ASN A 20 8.47 26.70 30.62
N ARG A 21 9.20 27.72 31.09
CA ARG A 21 8.62 28.85 31.82
C ARG A 21 9.08 30.18 31.25
N ALA A 22 8.33 31.23 31.55
CA ALA A 22 8.64 32.59 31.10
C ALA A 22 9.83 33.24 31.84
N ALA A 23 10.39 32.59 32.87
CA ALA A 23 11.53 33.11 33.61
C ALA A 23 12.44 31.99 34.13
N GLU A 24 13.73 32.27 34.11
CA GLU A 24 14.78 31.33 34.49
C GLU A 24 14.57 30.77 35.91
N GLY A 25 14.65 29.45 36.06
CA GLY A 25 14.52 28.76 37.35
C GLY A 25 13.09 28.65 37.90
N ARG A 26 12.07 29.14 37.18
CA ARG A 26 10.67 28.91 37.56
C ARG A 26 10.29 27.44 37.47
N LEU A 27 10.80 26.70 36.48
CA LEU A 27 10.55 25.26 36.38
C LEU A 27 11.03 24.51 37.64
N ILE A 28 12.23 24.84 38.15
CA ILE A 28 12.75 24.31 39.42
C ILE A 28 11.81 24.61 40.58
N THR A 29 11.25 25.82 40.63
CA THR A 29 10.31 26.22 41.68
C THR A 29 9.04 25.39 41.62
N ASP A 30 8.47 25.22 40.43
CA ASP A 30 7.25 24.47 40.19
C ASP A 30 7.41 22.98 40.50
N LEU A 31 8.54 22.38 40.10
CA LEU A 31 8.86 20.99 40.35
C LEU A 31 9.34 20.73 41.79
N GLY A 32 9.66 21.79 42.54
CA GLY A 32 10.13 21.73 43.92
C GLY A 32 9.07 21.22 44.90
N THR A 33 7.79 21.33 44.56
CA THR A 33 6.65 20.71 45.26
C THR A 33 6.10 19.57 44.41
N PRO A 34 5.29 18.64 44.96
CA PRO A 34 4.63 17.58 44.18
C PRO A 34 3.25 17.98 43.62
N ASP A 35 2.85 19.25 43.80
CA ASP A 35 1.47 19.70 43.58
C ASP A 35 1.25 20.47 42.27
N ASN A 36 2.28 20.63 41.42
CA ASN A 36 2.12 21.34 40.15
C ASN A 36 1.16 20.56 39.22
N PRO A 37 0.01 21.14 38.82
CA PRO A 37 -1.01 20.41 38.08
C PRO A 37 -0.51 19.85 36.74
N GLN A 38 0.18 20.66 35.93
CA GLN A 38 0.69 20.25 34.62
C GLN A 38 1.69 19.10 34.78
N ALA A 39 2.66 19.24 35.70
CA ALA A 39 3.66 18.20 35.93
C ALA A 39 3.05 16.88 36.44
N ARG A 40 1.96 16.93 37.23
CA ARG A 40 1.20 15.71 37.61
C ARG A 40 0.52 15.06 36.42
N THR A 41 -0.13 15.85 35.56
CA THR A 41 -0.77 15.35 34.33
C THR A 41 0.24 14.70 33.40
N VAL A 42 1.36 15.39 33.13
CA VAL A 42 2.46 14.87 32.29
C VAL A 42 3.01 13.57 32.88
N ALA A 43 3.27 13.53 34.19
CA ALA A 43 3.77 12.32 34.85
C ALA A 43 2.75 11.18 34.81
N GLU A 44 1.45 11.45 34.94
CA GLU A 44 0.41 10.43 34.80
C GLU A 44 0.38 9.83 33.39
N ILE A 45 0.45 10.66 32.35
CA ILE A 45 0.51 10.20 30.95
C ILE A 45 1.72 9.30 30.72
N ILE A 46 2.89 9.69 31.24
CA ILE A 46 4.13 8.88 31.18
C ILE A 46 3.96 7.57 31.96
N GLN A 47 3.34 7.59 33.14
CA GLN A 47 3.12 6.39 33.96
C GLN A 47 2.16 5.39 33.29
N ARG A 48 1.12 5.89 32.61
CA ARG A 48 0.18 5.06 31.83
C ARG A 48 0.83 4.48 30.58
N SER A 49 1.65 5.27 29.91
CA SER A 49 2.38 4.85 28.71
C SER A 49 3.56 3.94 29.05
N ALA A 50 4.08 4.02 30.28
CA ALA A 50 5.16 3.22 30.83
C ALA A 50 6.40 3.02 29.93
N PRO A 51 6.98 4.09 29.34
CA PRO A 51 8.17 3.94 28.51
C PRO A 51 9.41 3.57 29.34
N ASP A 52 10.32 2.82 28.75
CA ASP A 52 11.62 2.53 29.36
C ASP A 52 12.64 3.64 29.12
N ILE A 53 12.50 4.33 27.99
CA ILE A 53 13.27 5.51 27.61
C ILE A 53 12.28 6.58 27.15
N VAL A 54 12.35 7.79 27.70
CA VAL A 54 11.49 8.91 27.29
C VAL A 54 12.29 10.20 27.16
N LEU A 55 12.19 10.83 25.99
CA LEU A 55 12.64 12.20 25.76
C LEU A 55 11.51 13.17 26.11
N ILE A 56 11.84 14.20 26.89
CA ILE A 56 10.94 15.33 27.15
C ILE A 56 11.49 16.57 26.44
N ASN A 57 10.72 17.09 25.48
CA ASN A 57 10.99 18.38 24.83
C ASN A 57 10.33 19.52 25.61
N GLU A 58 10.79 20.75 25.37
CA GLU A 58 10.41 21.95 26.11
C GLU A 58 10.58 21.83 27.63
N PHE A 59 11.73 21.29 28.03
CA PHE A 59 12.12 21.18 29.42
C PHE A 59 13.27 22.16 29.69
N ASP A 60 13.01 23.25 30.42
CA ASP A 60 14.04 24.29 30.66
C ASP A 60 15.34 23.67 31.22
N TYR A 61 16.45 23.94 30.54
CA TYR A 61 17.76 23.46 30.94
C TYR A 61 18.28 24.20 32.17
N ASP A 62 18.89 23.44 33.09
CA ASP A 62 19.66 23.97 34.21
C ASP A 62 20.86 23.06 34.52
N ASN A 63 21.86 23.63 35.18
CA ASN A 63 23.06 22.92 35.65
C ASN A 63 23.28 23.11 37.17
N ARG A 64 22.19 23.27 37.93
CA ARG A 64 22.21 23.66 39.35
C ARG A 64 22.20 22.46 40.31
N GLY A 65 22.15 21.24 39.78
CA GLY A 65 22.20 20.00 40.54
C GLY A 65 23.62 19.60 40.98
N PRO A 66 23.75 18.57 41.84
CA PRO A 66 25.04 18.06 42.28
C PRO A 66 25.92 17.63 41.10
N ASN A 67 27.21 17.96 41.13
CA ASN A 67 28.17 17.64 40.06
C ASN A 67 27.80 18.23 38.68
N GLY A 68 26.99 19.29 38.64
CA GLY A 68 26.58 19.94 37.39
C GLY A 68 25.43 19.25 36.65
N SER A 69 24.66 18.38 37.33
CA SER A 69 23.41 17.82 36.81
C SER A 69 22.27 18.86 36.77
N SER A 70 21.13 18.53 36.15
CA SER A 70 19.92 19.36 36.21
C SER A 70 19.14 19.10 37.51
N LEU A 71 18.91 20.18 38.28
CA LEU A 71 18.06 20.14 39.46
C LEU A 71 16.58 19.98 39.08
N ALA A 72 16.13 20.57 37.98
CA ALA A 72 14.76 20.43 37.48
C ALA A 72 14.45 18.97 37.14
N ALA A 73 15.31 18.30 36.36
CA ALA A 73 15.11 16.90 35.99
C ALA A 73 15.10 15.98 37.22
N ASP A 74 15.99 16.24 38.19
CA ASP A 74 16.03 15.51 39.47
C ASP A 74 14.76 15.71 40.31
N LEU A 75 14.17 16.91 40.30
CA LEU A 75 12.92 17.20 41.00
C LEU A 75 11.73 16.56 40.29
N PHE A 76 11.65 16.65 38.96
CA PHE A 76 10.59 16.01 38.19
C PHE A 76 10.57 14.49 38.40
N ARG A 77 11.74 13.85 38.29
CA ARG A 77 11.89 12.42 38.57
C ARG A 77 11.38 12.06 39.97
N ARG A 78 11.90 12.71 41.01
CA ARG A 78 11.64 12.33 42.41
C ARG A 78 10.23 12.66 42.87
N ASN A 79 9.69 13.80 42.48
CA ASN A 79 8.41 14.29 43.01
C ASN A 79 7.21 13.84 42.17
N TYR A 80 7.42 13.53 40.88
CA TYR A 80 6.34 13.26 39.94
C TYR A 80 6.45 11.90 39.26
N LEU A 81 7.58 11.58 38.58
CA LEU A 81 7.68 10.32 37.84
C LEU A 81 7.70 9.10 38.76
N SER A 82 8.52 9.13 39.81
CA SER A 82 8.65 8.02 40.77
C SER A 82 7.52 7.95 41.80
N VAL A 83 6.59 8.91 41.78
CA VAL A 83 5.42 8.96 42.66
C VAL A 83 4.17 8.72 41.83
N GLY A 84 3.43 7.65 42.14
CA GLY A 84 2.21 7.30 41.41
C GLY A 84 1.17 8.42 41.37
N GLN A 85 0.70 8.77 40.18
CA GLN A 85 -0.36 9.74 39.94
C GLN A 85 -1.69 9.02 39.74
N ASN A 86 -2.75 9.43 40.44
CA ASN A 86 -4.11 8.90 40.28
C ASN A 86 -4.21 7.36 40.22
N GLY A 87 -3.47 6.68 41.10
CA GLY A 87 -3.47 5.22 41.22
C GLY A 87 -2.55 4.48 40.25
N GLN A 88 -1.84 5.18 39.36
CA GLN A 88 -0.80 4.60 38.51
C GLN A 88 0.46 4.27 39.31
N VAL A 89 1.24 3.31 38.82
CA VAL A 89 2.53 2.96 39.41
C VAL A 89 3.57 3.99 38.98
N GLY A 90 4.29 4.57 39.95
CA GLY A 90 5.41 5.47 39.67
C GLY A 90 6.54 4.75 38.94
N ILE A 91 7.23 5.46 38.06
CA ILE A 91 8.38 4.97 37.30
C ILE A 91 9.66 5.59 37.85
N ASP A 92 10.62 4.74 38.17
CA ASP A 92 11.98 5.18 38.50
C ASP A 92 12.86 5.17 37.26
N TYR A 93 13.47 6.32 36.95
CA TYR A 93 14.44 6.50 35.88
C TYR A 93 15.81 6.80 36.52
N PRO A 94 16.62 5.78 36.84
CA PRO A 94 17.91 5.98 37.49
C PRO A 94 18.89 6.79 36.64
N TYR A 95 18.75 6.80 35.32
CA TYR A 95 19.64 7.48 34.39
C TYR A 95 18.93 8.65 33.71
N VAL A 96 19.57 9.82 33.76
CA VAL A 96 19.05 11.07 33.19
C VAL A 96 20.17 11.75 32.42
N PHE A 97 19.85 12.27 31.23
CA PHE A 97 20.77 13.05 30.42
C PHE A 97 20.14 14.41 30.06
N VAL A 98 20.93 15.47 30.24
CA VAL A 98 20.63 16.86 29.86
C VAL A 98 21.90 17.48 29.28
N ALA A 99 21.74 18.42 28.36
CA ALA A 99 22.86 19.18 27.80
C ALA A 99 22.45 20.62 27.48
N PRO A 100 23.42 21.55 27.36
CA PRO A 100 23.14 22.93 26.99
C PRO A 100 22.37 23.06 25.66
N SER A 101 21.47 24.03 25.59
CA SER A 101 20.67 24.40 24.41
C SER A 101 21.13 25.73 23.83
N ASN A 102 20.87 25.99 22.54
CA ASN A 102 21.14 27.29 21.89
C ASN A 102 20.06 28.35 22.16
N THR A 103 18.93 27.94 22.71
CA THR A 103 17.81 28.80 23.07
C THR A 103 18.19 29.85 24.11
N GLY A 104 17.89 31.11 23.81
CA GLY A 104 18.17 32.25 24.67
C GLY A 104 19.65 32.46 24.97
N LEU A 105 20.57 31.91 24.15
CA LEU A 105 21.97 32.29 24.16
C LEU A 105 22.18 33.46 23.21
N ALA A 106 22.56 34.62 23.74
CA ALA A 106 22.80 35.82 22.95
C ALA A 106 23.85 35.57 21.86
N SER A 107 23.51 35.88 20.60
CA SER A 107 24.44 35.76 19.48
C SER A 107 25.44 36.92 19.42
N GLY A 108 25.00 38.11 19.88
CA GLY A 108 25.73 39.36 19.72
C GLY A 108 25.53 40.03 18.36
N PHE A 109 24.61 39.53 17.53
CA PHE A 109 24.27 40.02 16.19
C PHE A 109 22.77 40.28 16.06
N ASP A 110 22.38 41.07 15.05
CA ASP A 110 21.00 41.39 14.67
C ASP A 110 20.50 40.31 13.70
N LEU A 111 20.04 39.17 14.23
CA LEU A 111 19.77 37.98 13.40
C LEU A 111 18.45 38.07 12.64
N ASN A 112 17.60 39.05 12.94
CA ASN A 112 16.35 39.31 12.25
C ASN A 112 16.38 40.56 11.36
N ASN A 113 17.52 41.24 11.26
CA ASN A 113 17.74 42.45 10.48
C ASN A 113 16.74 43.59 10.80
N ASP A 114 16.31 43.73 12.06
CA ASP A 114 15.39 44.80 12.49
C ASP A 114 16.09 46.15 12.77
N GLY A 115 17.41 46.16 12.69
CA GLY A 115 18.29 47.30 12.91
C GLY A 115 18.74 47.45 14.37
N ARG A 116 18.54 46.45 15.22
CA ARG A 116 18.93 46.46 16.63
C ARG A 116 19.50 45.10 17.04
N THR A 117 20.52 45.15 17.88
CA THR A 117 21.06 43.96 18.54
C THR A 117 20.70 43.98 20.03
N VAL A 118 20.00 42.94 20.50
CA VAL A 118 19.54 42.78 21.88
C VAL A 118 20.20 41.56 22.51
N SER A 119 21.25 41.79 23.32
CA SER A 119 22.05 40.72 23.93
C SER A 119 21.84 40.53 25.44
N THR A 120 20.90 41.26 26.04
CA THR A 120 20.59 41.17 27.48
C THR A 120 19.23 40.47 27.71
N PRO A 121 19.19 39.35 28.46
CA PRO A 121 17.93 38.66 28.79
C PRO A 121 16.85 39.58 29.35
N GLY A 122 15.60 39.37 28.91
CA GLY A 122 14.44 40.18 29.32
C GLY A 122 14.28 41.52 28.59
N GLY A 123 15.16 41.86 27.65
CA GLY A 123 14.96 42.96 26.70
C GLY A 123 13.96 42.57 25.60
N ARG A 124 13.10 43.50 25.16
CA ARG A 124 12.21 43.26 24.02
C ARG A 124 13.05 42.99 22.76
N GLY A 125 12.84 41.83 22.13
CA GLY A 125 13.62 41.37 20.97
C GLY A 125 14.81 40.46 21.33
N TYR A 126 15.02 40.14 22.61
CA TYR A 126 16.15 39.30 23.04
C TYR A 126 16.14 37.89 22.41
N GLY A 127 14.96 37.27 22.33
CA GLY A 127 14.82 35.95 21.71
C GLY A 127 15.17 35.96 20.23
N ASP A 128 14.83 37.03 19.51
CA ASP A 128 15.06 37.16 18.06
C ASP A 128 16.55 37.22 17.70
N ASP A 129 17.40 37.75 18.60
CA ASP A 129 18.86 37.88 18.44
C ASP A 129 19.67 36.80 19.16
N SER A 130 18.99 35.78 19.68
CA SER A 130 19.64 34.61 20.28
C SER A 130 19.93 33.54 19.22
N PHE A 131 20.92 32.67 19.45
CA PHE A 131 21.25 31.59 18.49
C PHE A 131 20.07 30.66 18.20
N GLY A 132 19.18 30.49 19.17
CA GLY A 132 17.79 30.10 18.98
C GLY A 132 16.88 30.89 19.90
N PHE A 133 15.61 31.01 19.54
CA PHE A 133 14.66 31.83 20.27
C PHE A 133 14.51 31.39 21.73
N GLY A 134 14.60 32.35 22.65
CA GLY A 134 14.38 32.14 24.08
C GLY A 134 14.65 33.41 24.88
N GLU A 135 13.91 33.60 25.97
CA GLU A 135 13.96 34.78 26.84
C GLU A 135 15.11 34.72 27.86
N PHE A 136 15.69 33.53 28.07
CA PHE A 136 16.87 33.30 28.90
C PHE A 136 17.63 32.05 28.43
N PRO A 137 18.94 31.94 28.74
CA PRO A 137 19.75 30.78 28.39
C PRO A 137 19.15 29.45 28.87
N GLY A 138 18.86 28.56 27.92
CA GLY A 138 18.38 27.20 28.20
C GLY A 138 16.86 27.03 28.26
N GLN A 139 16.06 28.06 28.00
CA GLN A 139 14.60 27.93 27.87
C GLN A 139 14.24 26.92 26.75
N TYR A 140 13.19 26.12 26.86
CA TYR A 140 12.82 25.12 25.82
C TYR A 140 13.88 24.02 25.56
N GLY A 141 14.69 23.70 26.56
CA GLY A 141 15.65 22.59 26.48
C GLY A 141 14.99 21.21 26.36
N MET A 142 15.76 20.16 26.62
CA MET A 142 15.26 18.79 26.65
C MET A 142 15.79 18.04 27.88
N ALA A 143 15.15 16.92 28.22
CA ALA A 143 15.64 15.97 29.21
C ALA A 143 15.32 14.53 28.79
N LEU A 144 16.33 13.66 28.78
CA LEU A 144 16.17 12.23 28.49
C LEU A 144 16.18 11.43 29.79
N PHE A 145 15.15 10.63 30.02
CA PHE A 145 15.02 9.73 31.17
C PHE A 145 15.08 8.28 30.69
N SER A 146 15.87 7.44 31.35
CA SER A 146 16.08 6.04 30.96
C SER A 146 16.13 5.11 32.17
N ARG A 147 15.46 3.95 32.04
CA ARG A 147 15.60 2.82 32.97
C ARG A 147 16.93 2.10 32.79
N TYR A 148 17.50 2.22 31.60
CA TYR A 148 18.74 1.59 31.17
C TYR A 148 19.94 2.55 31.27
N PRO A 149 21.16 2.04 31.55
CA PRO A 149 22.35 2.88 31.67
C PRO A 149 22.60 3.76 30.45
N ILE A 150 22.88 5.05 30.69
CA ILE A 150 23.31 6.01 29.67
C ILE A 150 24.84 6.13 29.69
N ASP A 151 25.49 5.95 28.54
CA ASP A 151 26.91 6.24 28.37
C ASP A 151 27.14 7.73 28.05
N ALA A 152 27.04 8.57 29.09
CA ALA A 152 27.23 10.01 29.00
C ALA A 152 28.66 10.41 28.57
N ALA A 153 29.65 9.52 28.73
CA ALA A 153 31.01 9.78 28.26
C ALA A 153 31.10 9.69 26.74
N SER A 154 30.37 8.76 26.12
CA SER A 154 30.29 8.61 24.66
C SER A 154 29.26 9.52 24.00
N ALA A 155 28.27 10.05 24.74
CA ALA A 155 27.25 10.95 24.22
C ALA A 155 27.85 12.14 23.43
N ARG A 156 27.21 12.50 22.32
CA ARG A 156 27.58 13.61 21.43
C ARG A 156 26.50 14.67 21.45
N THR A 157 26.91 15.93 21.45
CA THR A 157 26.04 17.09 21.37
C THR A 157 26.52 17.97 20.21
N PHE A 158 25.59 18.66 19.56
CA PHE A 158 25.88 19.44 18.35
C PHE A 158 25.50 20.91 18.50
N GLN A 159 25.62 21.46 19.71
CA GLN A 159 25.25 22.85 20.01
C GLN A 159 26.04 23.85 19.16
N ASN A 160 27.34 23.60 18.94
CA ASN A 160 28.23 24.53 18.28
C ASN A 160 28.38 24.32 16.77
N PHE A 161 27.73 23.30 16.18
CA PHE A 161 27.81 23.05 14.75
C PHE A 161 27.22 24.23 13.96
N LEU A 162 27.95 24.76 12.96
CA LEU A 162 27.54 25.96 12.22
C LEU A 162 26.66 25.59 11.03
N TRP A 163 25.63 26.40 10.76
CA TRP A 163 24.71 26.13 9.64
C TRP A 163 25.44 26.14 8.29
N LYS A 164 26.30 27.13 8.07
CA LYS A 164 27.10 27.26 6.84
C LYS A 164 28.07 26.10 6.56
N ASP A 165 28.41 25.30 7.58
CA ASP A 165 29.37 24.20 7.43
C ASP A 165 28.70 22.93 6.87
N MET A 166 27.38 22.96 6.70
CA MET A 166 26.62 21.91 6.06
C MET A 166 26.81 21.96 4.53
N PRO A 167 27.17 20.85 3.86
CA PRO A 167 27.27 20.81 2.41
C PRO A 167 25.93 21.15 1.77
N GLY A 168 25.89 22.21 0.95
CA GLY A 168 24.65 22.69 0.34
C GLY A 168 23.64 23.24 1.37
N ALA A 169 24.11 23.90 2.43
CA ALA A 169 23.26 24.59 3.39
C ALA A 169 22.24 25.50 2.68
N ARG A 170 20.99 25.43 3.09
CA ARG A 170 19.85 26.21 2.59
C ARG A 170 19.82 27.57 3.28
N LEU A 171 20.88 28.37 3.14
CA LEU A 171 20.92 29.70 3.73
C LEU A 171 19.89 30.63 3.05
N PRO A 172 19.23 31.54 3.80
CA PRO A 172 18.18 32.40 3.27
C PRO A 172 18.73 33.58 2.46
N ASP A 173 17.92 34.07 1.52
CA ASP A 173 18.22 35.23 0.67
C ASP A 173 17.71 36.52 1.34
N ASP A 174 18.45 37.63 1.22
CA ASP A 174 17.92 38.96 1.53
C ASP A 174 17.11 39.49 0.34
N ALA A 175 15.79 39.65 0.52
CA ALA A 175 14.91 40.19 -0.50
C ALA A 175 15.26 41.63 -0.95
N ALA A 176 16.07 42.36 -0.18
CA ALA A 176 16.56 43.69 -0.53
C ALA A 176 17.75 43.67 -1.49
N THR A 177 18.36 42.51 -1.74
CA THR A 177 19.49 42.36 -2.66
C THR A 177 19.20 41.32 -3.76
N PRO A 178 19.97 41.33 -4.87
CA PRO A 178 19.89 40.30 -5.91
C PRO A 178 20.83 39.11 -5.66
N ALA A 179 21.62 39.10 -4.57
CA ALA A 179 22.55 38.02 -4.29
C ALA A 179 21.82 36.89 -3.55
N PRO A 180 22.05 35.62 -3.91
CA PRO A 180 21.48 34.51 -3.17
C PRO A 180 22.26 34.26 -1.88
N GLN A 181 21.59 33.71 -0.87
CA GLN A 181 22.11 33.19 0.38
C GLN A 181 22.85 34.24 1.23
N ASP A 182 22.40 35.49 1.17
CA ASP A 182 23.10 36.65 1.72
C ASP A 182 22.36 37.34 2.87
N PHE A 183 21.30 36.74 3.41
CA PHE A 183 20.56 37.29 4.55
C PHE A 183 21.46 37.54 5.77
N TYR A 184 22.41 36.62 6.02
CA TYR A 184 23.39 36.73 7.08
C TYR A 184 24.75 37.15 6.54
N SER A 185 25.38 38.10 7.22
CA SER A 185 26.75 38.53 6.95
C SER A 185 27.78 37.40 7.19
N PRO A 186 28.98 37.51 6.60
CA PRO A 186 30.07 36.57 6.86
C PRO A 186 30.44 36.44 8.35
N GLU A 187 30.34 37.54 9.11
CA GLU A 187 30.59 37.58 10.55
C GLU A 187 29.52 36.82 11.34
N GLU A 188 28.24 36.97 10.98
CA GLU A 188 27.13 36.22 11.59
C GLU A 188 27.27 34.72 11.30
N LEU A 189 27.48 34.35 10.03
CA LEU A 189 27.66 32.97 9.62
C LEU A 189 28.89 32.32 10.27
N ALA A 190 29.88 33.08 10.75
CA ALA A 190 31.02 32.55 11.48
C ALA A 190 30.67 32.02 12.88
N VAL A 191 29.51 32.40 13.42
CA VAL A 191 29.04 31.96 14.75
C VAL A 191 27.65 31.33 14.73
N PHE A 192 26.89 31.48 13.64
CA PHE A 192 25.50 31.06 13.59
C PHE A 192 25.35 29.54 13.55
N ARG A 193 24.68 29.01 14.57
CA ARG A 193 24.55 27.56 14.82
C ARG A 193 23.47 26.97 13.92
N LEU A 194 23.67 25.75 13.45
CA LEU A 194 22.61 24.99 12.77
C LEU A 194 21.46 24.76 13.74
N SER A 195 21.76 24.17 14.91
CA SER A 195 20.70 23.83 15.85
C SER A 195 20.15 25.07 16.57
N SER A 196 18.84 25.31 16.54
CA SER A 196 18.24 26.41 17.32
C SER A 196 18.03 26.02 18.78
N LYS A 197 17.61 24.78 19.04
CA LYS A 197 17.47 24.24 20.41
C LYS A 197 18.54 23.19 20.68
N SER A 198 18.36 21.96 20.20
CA SER A 198 19.32 20.88 20.49
C SER A 198 19.23 19.69 19.52
N HIS A 199 20.39 19.05 19.32
CA HIS A 199 20.56 17.73 18.69
C HIS A 199 21.58 16.92 19.51
N TRP A 200 21.23 15.70 19.90
CA TRP A 200 22.07 14.82 20.70
C TRP A 200 22.11 13.41 20.11
N ASP A 201 23.24 12.73 20.29
CA ASP A 201 23.36 11.28 20.16
C ASP A 201 23.74 10.74 21.55
N VAL A 202 22.82 10.01 22.16
CA VAL A 202 22.95 9.50 23.53
C VAL A 202 22.92 7.96 23.52
N PRO A 203 24.08 7.28 23.61
CA PRO A 203 24.14 5.83 23.68
C PRO A 203 23.55 5.30 24.99
N VAL A 204 22.62 4.35 24.90
CA VAL A 204 21.97 3.66 26.01
C VAL A 204 22.22 2.16 25.90
N THR A 205 22.56 1.51 27.01
CA THR A 205 22.81 0.05 27.03
C THR A 205 21.58 -0.71 27.48
N VAL A 206 20.86 -1.34 26.55
CA VAL A 206 19.69 -2.18 26.79
C VAL A 206 20.11 -3.64 26.66
N ASP A 207 20.03 -4.40 27.75
CA ASP A 207 20.38 -5.83 27.80
C ASP A 207 21.73 -6.18 27.15
N GLY A 208 22.72 -5.31 27.34
CA GLY A 208 24.08 -5.47 26.82
C GLY A 208 24.31 -4.92 25.41
N LYS A 209 23.27 -4.45 24.72
CA LYS A 209 23.34 -3.81 23.39
C LYS A 209 23.33 -2.30 23.51
N THR A 210 24.12 -1.63 22.68
CA THR A 210 24.09 -0.17 22.57
C THR A 210 23.00 0.24 21.58
N ILE A 211 22.12 1.15 22.02
CA ILE A 211 21.13 1.83 21.19
C ILE A 211 21.39 3.34 21.30
N HIS A 212 21.62 3.98 20.17
CA HIS A 212 21.81 5.43 20.07
C HIS A 212 20.45 6.14 20.10
N ILE A 213 20.16 6.88 21.15
CA ILE A 213 18.97 7.74 21.20
C ILE A 213 19.34 9.08 20.57
N LEU A 214 18.85 9.29 19.35
CA LEU A 214 19.09 10.50 18.56
C LEU A 214 17.98 11.50 18.86
N ALA A 215 18.21 12.31 19.89
CA ALA A 215 17.24 13.26 20.41
C ALA A 215 17.38 14.61 19.70
N ALA A 216 16.27 15.18 19.24
CA ALA A 216 16.28 16.50 18.62
C ALA A 216 15.05 17.34 18.94
N HIS A 217 15.24 18.64 18.80
CA HIS A 217 14.19 19.65 18.84
C HIS A 217 14.62 20.79 17.92
N PRO A 218 14.32 20.73 16.62
CA PRO A 218 14.73 21.74 15.67
C PRO A 218 13.84 22.98 15.76
N THR A 219 14.17 23.97 14.93
CA THR A 219 13.46 25.24 14.82
C THR A 219 12.03 25.00 14.32
N PRO A 220 11.00 25.61 14.92
CA PRO A 220 9.67 25.64 14.31
C PRO A 220 9.73 26.35 12.94
N PRO A 221 9.17 25.82 11.85
CA PRO A 221 9.32 26.36 10.49
C PRO A 221 8.44 27.60 10.23
N THR A 222 8.15 28.39 11.27
CA THR A 222 7.23 29.53 11.23
C THR A 222 7.86 30.72 11.96
N PHE A 223 7.14 31.85 12.06
CA PHE A 223 7.56 33.07 12.78
C PHE A 223 8.70 33.85 12.09
N ASP A 224 8.68 33.90 10.76
CA ASP A 224 9.62 34.64 9.92
C ASP A 224 8.93 35.36 8.75
N GLY A 225 9.71 36.11 7.97
CA GLY A 225 9.25 36.82 6.79
C GLY A 225 9.41 36.01 5.50
N PRO A 226 9.23 36.64 4.32
CA PRO A 226 9.34 35.99 3.01
C PRO A 226 10.70 35.29 2.74
N GLU A 227 11.72 35.59 3.53
CA GLU A 227 13.03 34.94 3.49
C GLU A 227 13.03 33.49 4.01
N ASP A 228 12.00 33.07 4.76
CA ASP A 228 11.78 31.70 5.26
C ASP A 228 13.00 31.12 6.01
N ARG A 229 13.55 31.91 6.92
CA ARG A 229 14.74 31.57 7.72
C ARG A 229 14.55 30.28 8.51
N ASN A 230 13.40 30.16 9.15
CA ASN A 230 13.10 29.08 10.08
C ASN A 230 12.67 27.82 9.34
N GLY A 231 11.90 27.91 8.25
CA GLY A 231 11.56 26.75 7.43
C GLY A 231 12.79 26.15 6.74
N LEU A 232 13.68 27.00 6.21
CA LEU A 232 14.95 26.53 5.63
C LEU A 232 15.89 25.92 6.68
N ARG A 233 16.00 26.54 7.86
CA ARG A 233 16.81 26.01 8.97
C ARG A 233 16.26 24.70 9.50
N ASN A 234 14.95 24.58 9.69
CA ASN A 234 14.29 23.34 10.09
C ASN A 234 14.59 22.21 9.10
N ALA A 235 14.48 22.48 7.80
CA ALA A 235 14.76 21.50 6.75
C ALA A 235 16.22 20.98 6.81
N ASP A 236 17.17 21.85 7.10
CA ASP A 236 18.59 21.49 7.26
C ASP A 236 18.90 20.81 8.60
N GLU A 237 18.22 21.19 9.70
CA GLU A 237 18.30 20.48 10.99
C GLU A 237 17.78 19.04 10.87
N ILE A 238 16.66 18.83 10.16
CA ILE A 238 16.13 17.48 9.91
C ILE A 238 17.06 16.69 8.97
N ARG A 239 17.57 17.32 7.90
CA ARG A 239 18.58 16.70 7.03
C ARG A 239 19.84 16.31 7.79
N PHE A 240 20.27 17.11 8.77
CA PHE A 240 21.44 16.81 9.59
C PHE A 240 21.30 15.46 10.30
N LEU A 241 20.12 15.13 10.84
CA LEU A 241 19.84 13.80 11.41
C LEU A 241 19.82 12.72 10.33
N ALA A 242 19.20 12.98 9.17
CA ALA A 242 19.14 12.04 8.05
C ALA A 242 20.55 11.66 7.55
N ASP A 243 21.44 12.65 7.43
CA ASP A 243 22.85 12.45 7.06
C ASP A 243 23.64 11.79 8.20
N TYR A 244 23.32 12.11 9.46
CA TYR A 244 23.97 11.53 10.64
C TYR A 244 23.78 10.02 10.72
N VAL A 245 22.59 9.50 10.41
CA VAL A 245 22.29 8.06 10.47
C VAL A 245 22.79 7.29 9.25
N GLN A 246 23.17 7.98 8.17
CA GLN A 246 23.62 7.36 6.92
C GLN A 246 25.16 7.30 6.85
N PRO A 247 25.77 6.09 6.87
CA PRO A 247 27.22 5.95 6.78
C PRO A 247 27.80 6.69 5.56
N GLY A 248 28.79 7.56 5.82
CA GLY A 248 29.49 8.36 4.80
C GLY A 248 28.82 9.68 4.42
N ARG A 249 27.52 9.89 4.71
CA ARG A 249 26.87 11.20 4.46
C ARG A 249 27.17 12.21 5.56
N GLY A 250 27.20 11.77 6.81
CA GLY A 250 27.53 12.61 7.97
C GLY A 250 29.02 12.94 8.16
N ASP A 251 29.90 12.73 7.18
CA ASP A 251 31.36 12.94 7.31
C ASP A 251 31.75 14.39 7.64
N TYR A 252 30.89 15.34 7.24
CA TYR A 252 31.07 16.76 7.54
C TYR A 252 30.70 17.13 8.99
N ILE A 253 29.95 16.27 9.69
CA ILE A 253 29.39 16.56 11.01
C ILE A 253 30.51 16.52 12.06
N VAL A 254 30.53 17.54 12.91
CA VAL A 254 31.47 17.67 14.03
C VAL A 254 30.70 17.95 15.31
N ASP A 255 30.94 17.17 16.35
CA ASP A 255 30.31 17.41 17.66
C ASP A 255 31.04 18.48 18.48
N ASP A 256 30.46 18.87 19.61
CA ASP A 256 31.00 19.90 20.51
C ASP A 256 32.37 19.56 21.12
N ARG A 257 32.80 18.30 21.04
CA ARG A 257 34.12 17.82 21.50
C ARG A 257 35.10 17.64 20.34
N GLY A 258 34.71 18.02 19.11
CA GLY A 258 35.54 17.93 17.91
C GLY A 258 35.56 16.55 17.25
N ARG A 259 34.71 15.60 17.67
CA ARG A 259 34.60 14.27 17.02
C ARG A 259 33.84 14.41 15.70
N ARG A 260 34.41 13.85 14.63
CA ARG A 260 33.88 13.93 13.26
C ARG A 260 33.13 12.66 12.85
N GLY A 261 32.18 12.81 11.93
CA GLY A 261 31.44 11.73 11.28
C GLY A 261 30.07 11.44 11.90
N GLY A 262 29.25 10.69 11.18
CA GLY A 262 27.94 10.19 11.61
C GLY A 262 28.00 8.86 12.38
N LEU A 263 26.86 8.17 12.47
CA LEU A 263 26.79 6.79 12.94
C LEU A 263 27.49 5.85 11.95
N LYS A 264 28.05 4.77 12.50
CA LYS A 264 28.66 3.71 11.70
C LYS A 264 27.58 2.78 11.17
N ALA A 265 27.92 2.06 10.08
CA ALA A 265 27.04 1.02 9.55
C ALA A 265 26.79 -0.05 10.62
N GLY A 266 25.53 -0.45 10.79
CA GLY A 266 25.13 -1.48 11.75
C GLY A 266 24.99 -1.01 13.19
N GLU A 267 25.07 0.29 13.47
CA GLU A 267 24.66 0.83 14.78
C GLU A 267 23.13 0.82 14.90
N ARG A 268 22.61 0.59 16.11
CA ARG A 268 21.18 0.71 16.40
C ARG A 268 20.89 2.12 16.85
N PHE A 269 19.80 2.70 16.37
CA PHE A 269 19.38 4.01 16.83
C PHE A 269 17.87 4.14 16.92
N VAL A 270 17.40 5.10 17.70
CA VAL A 270 16.01 5.58 17.65
C VAL A 270 16.06 7.09 17.58
N ILE A 271 15.52 7.67 16.52
CA ILE A 271 15.34 9.11 16.42
C ILE A 271 14.08 9.48 17.20
N VAL A 272 14.22 10.43 18.12
CA VAL A 272 13.14 10.86 19.00
C VAL A 272 13.10 12.37 19.10
N GLY A 273 11.89 12.94 19.11
CA GLY A 273 11.69 14.36 19.37
C GLY A 273 10.56 14.99 18.59
N ASP A 274 10.23 16.21 18.99
CA ASP A 274 9.44 17.14 18.21
C ASP A 274 10.32 17.70 17.08
N MET A 275 10.06 17.29 15.84
CA MET A 275 10.74 17.74 14.63
C MET A 275 10.12 19.02 14.05
N ASN A 276 9.01 19.51 14.60
CA ASN A 276 8.27 20.67 14.12
C ASN A 276 7.85 20.62 12.63
N ALA A 277 7.86 19.43 12.02
CA ALA A 277 7.59 19.26 10.60
C ALA A 277 6.63 18.10 10.37
N ASP A 278 5.58 18.38 9.62
CA ASP A 278 4.61 17.40 9.13
C ASP A 278 5.01 16.90 7.73
N PRO A 279 4.79 15.62 7.38
CA PRO A 279 5.21 15.10 6.09
C PRO A 279 4.30 15.53 4.92
N PHE A 280 3.09 16.01 5.17
CA PHE A 280 2.11 16.37 4.16
C PHE A 280 1.61 17.82 4.29
N ASP A 281 1.52 18.31 5.52
CA ASP A 281 0.83 19.53 5.89
C ASP A 281 1.77 20.54 6.58
N GLY A 282 1.22 21.66 7.06
CA GLY A 282 1.98 22.71 7.72
C GLY A 282 2.86 23.54 6.77
N ASP A 283 3.79 24.31 7.36
CA ASP A 283 4.62 25.30 6.65
C ASP A 283 6.07 24.81 6.41
N SER A 284 6.28 23.49 6.45
CA SER A 284 7.62 22.92 6.31
C SER A 284 8.13 22.98 4.87
N VAL A 285 9.34 23.52 4.69
CA VAL A 285 9.98 23.62 3.36
C VAL A 285 10.32 22.25 2.80
N GLY A 286 9.80 21.97 1.60
CA GLY A 286 10.17 20.78 0.84
C GLY A 286 9.88 19.48 1.58
N GLN A 287 8.81 19.44 2.38
CA GLN A 287 8.36 18.26 3.13
C GLN A 287 9.47 17.71 4.03
N ALA A 288 10.07 18.60 4.82
CA ALA A 288 11.31 18.34 5.56
C ALA A 288 11.31 17.02 6.34
N ALA A 289 10.20 16.65 6.99
CA ALA A 289 10.04 15.40 7.75
C ALA A 289 10.28 14.14 6.90
N ARG A 290 9.95 14.16 5.61
CA ARG A 290 10.21 13.02 4.70
C ARG A 290 11.68 12.69 4.56
N GLN A 291 12.58 13.64 4.78
CA GLN A 291 14.02 13.37 4.77
C GLN A 291 14.43 12.32 5.82
N LEU A 292 13.65 12.18 6.91
CA LEU A 292 13.82 11.10 7.90
C LEU A 292 12.98 9.87 7.59
N LEU A 293 11.71 10.04 7.19
CA LEU A 293 10.81 8.92 6.91
C LEU A 293 11.28 8.08 5.72
N ASP A 294 11.91 8.73 4.73
CA ASP A 294 12.43 8.08 3.52
C ASP A 294 13.93 7.74 3.66
N ALA A 295 14.54 7.98 4.83
CA ALA A 295 15.96 7.71 5.04
C ALA A 295 16.21 6.19 5.03
N PRO A 296 17.17 5.68 4.23
CA PRO A 296 17.29 4.23 3.98
C PRO A 296 17.49 3.35 5.21
N LEU A 297 17.95 3.90 6.35
CA LEU A 297 18.23 3.15 7.58
C LEU A 297 17.18 3.34 8.69
N VAL A 298 16.16 4.17 8.44
CA VAL A 298 15.07 4.47 9.37
C VAL A 298 13.89 3.56 9.07
N ASP A 299 13.34 2.90 10.10
CA ASP A 299 12.12 2.13 9.98
C ASP A 299 10.90 3.03 10.24
N ALA A 300 10.11 3.26 9.19
CA ALA A 300 8.86 4.00 9.26
C ALA A 300 7.63 3.10 8.97
N SER A 301 7.80 1.77 8.96
CA SER A 301 6.75 0.80 8.63
C SER A 301 5.54 0.87 9.57
N VAL A 302 5.78 1.21 10.84
CA VAL A 302 4.72 1.45 11.83
C VAL A 302 4.63 2.95 12.11
N THR A 303 3.49 3.54 11.76
CA THR A 303 3.18 4.92 12.13
C THR A 303 2.32 4.94 13.40
N PRO A 304 2.79 5.58 14.50
CA PRO A 304 1.97 5.79 15.69
C PRO A 304 0.67 6.51 15.35
N ALA A 305 -0.45 6.01 15.88
CA ALA A 305 -1.77 6.55 15.60
C ALA A 305 -2.61 6.73 16.87
N SER A 306 -3.69 7.50 16.74
CA SER A 306 -4.74 7.63 17.74
C SER A 306 -6.12 7.81 17.13
N LEU A 307 -7.15 7.49 17.91
CA LEU A 307 -8.53 7.80 17.56
C LEU A 307 -8.98 9.19 18.03
N GLY A 308 -8.23 9.83 18.94
CA GLY A 308 -8.54 11.16 19.47
C GLY A 308 -8.16 12.30 18.52
N GLY A 309 -7.09 12.17 17.73
CA GLY A 309 -6.69 13.19 16.74
C GLY A 309 -7.83 13.58 15.77
N PRO A 310 -8.44 12.62 15.05
CA PRO A 310 -9.57 12.92 14.16
C PRO A 310 -10.81 13.47 14.89
N GLU A 311 -11.08 13.00 16.10
CA GLU A 311 -12.21 13.48 16.89
C GLU A 311 -12.00 14.94 17.32
N GLN A 312 -10.79 15.32 17.73
CA GLN A 312 -10.49 16.71 18.10
C GLN A 312 -10.60 17.64 16.91
N ALA A 313 -10.03 17.26 15.77
CA ALA A 313 -10.20 18.00 14.53
C ALA A 313 -11.69 18.23 14.20
N ALA A 314 -12.55 17.23 14.42
CA ALA A 314 -13.99 17.39 14.23
C ALA A 314 -14.64 18.32 15.27
N LEU A 315 -14.29 18.19 16.55
CA LEU A 315 -14.88 18.96 17.65
C LEU A 315 -14.50 20.45 17.63
N GLN A 316 -13.31 20.78 17.12
CA GLN A 316 -12.78 22.15 17.10
C GLN A 316 -13.02 22.88 15.77
N GLY A 317 -13.91 22.37 14.93
CA GLY A 317 -14.43 23.08 13.75
C GLY A 317 -13.87 22.59 12.41
N GLY A 318 -13.20 21.45 12.38
CA GLY A 318 -12.77 20.77 11.16
C GLY A 318 -11.55 21.41 10.49
N ALA A 319 -10.60 21.96 11.26
CA ALA A 319 -9.41 22.62 10.71
C ALA A 319 -8.61 21.69 9.78
N ASN A 320 -8.55 20.40 10.13
CA ASN A 320 -7.87 19.36 9.36
C ASN A 320 -8.69 18.81 8.17
N SER A 321 -9.93 19.26 7.93
CA SER A 321 -10.78 18.74 6.84
C SER A 321 -10.21 18.97 5.42
N ARG A 322 -9.18 19.81 5.31
CA ARG A 322 -8.48 20.12 4.05
C ARG A 322 -7.01 19.69 4.06
N GLN A 323 -6.54 19.07 5.14
CA GLN A 323 -5.20 18.53 5.20
C GLN A 323 -5.08 17.28 4.34
N ALA A 324 -3.87 17.01 3.86
CA ALA A 324 -3.56 15.86 3.02
C ALA A 324 -3.19 14.62 3.84
N GLY A 325 -2.62 14.80 5.03
CA GLY A 325 -2.29 13.73 5.97
C GLY A 325 -3.51 13.12 6.65
N ASP A 326 -3.35 11.88 7.13
CA ASP A 326 -4.37 11.22 7.95
C ASP A 326 -4.29 11.75 9.40
N PRO A 327 -5.35 12.40 9.92
CA PRO A 327 -5.33 13.02 11.25
C PRO A 327 -5.19 12.03 12.40
N ARG A 328 -5.28 10.72 12.14
CA ARG A 328 -4.93 9.69 13.14
C ARG A 328 -3.46 9.74 13.52
N PHE A 329 -2.59 10.24 12.65
CA PHE A 329 -1.14 10.30 12.87
C PHE A 329 -0.68 11.61 13.51
N ASP A 330 -1.58 12.59 13.68
CA ASP A 330 -1.25 13.86 14.30
C ASP A 330 -0.82 13.68 15.77
N THR A 331 0.14 14.50 16.17
CA THR A 331 0.78 14.43 17.49
C THR A 331 0.69 15.73 18.26
N ALA A 332 0.26 16.82 17.63
CA ALA A 332 0.06 18.12 18.26
C ALA A 332 -1.24 18.78 17.81
N ASP A 333 -1.82 19.60 18.70
CA ASP A 333 -3.00 20.45 18.47
C ASP A 333 -2.64 21.92 18.72
N PHE A 334 -2.60 22.70 17.64
CA PHE A 334 -2.32 24.14 17.68
C PHE A 334 -3.60 24.98 17.79
N ALA A 335 -4.55 24.52 18.62
CA ALA A 335 -5.84 25.14 18.89
C ALA A 335 -6.76 25.26 17.67
N ASP A 336 -6.58 24.41 16.65
CA ASP A 336 -7.41 24.31 15.45
C ASP A 336 -7.73 25.65 14.73
N THR A 337 -6.78 26.58 14.77
CA THR A 337 -6.90 27.86 14.06
C THR A 337 -6.35 27.77 12.63
N ALA A 338 -5.03 27.65 12.49
CA ALA A 338 -4.26 27.26 11.31
C ALA A 338 -2.81 27.10 11.79
N PRO A 339 -2.14 25.95 11.56
CA PRO A 339 -2.47 24.92 10.56
C PRO A 339 -3.43 23.79 11.02
N GLY A 340 -3.90 23.77 12.27
CA GLY A 340 -4.70 22.65 12.81
C GLY A 340 -3.84 21.66 13.60
N ASN A 341 -4.32 20.42 13.77
CA ASN A 341 -3.46 19.34 14.30
C ASN A 341 -2.39 18.97 13.26
N LEU A 342 -1.20 18.55 13.70
CA LEU A 342 -0.11 18.11 12.82
C LEU A 342 0.67 16.94 13.44
N ARG A 343 1.31 16.12 12.59
CA ARG A 343 2.30 15.12 12.99
C ARG A 343 3.69 15.75 13.05
N VAL A 344 4.10 16.16 14.24
CA VAL A 344 5.39 16.82 14.46
C VAL A 344 6.33 16.07 15.41
N ASP A 345 5.83 15.11 16.17
CA ASP A 345 6.60 14.30 17.13
C ASP A 345 6.86 12.90 16.56
N TYR A 346 8.12 12.46 16.65
CA TYR A 346 8.57 11.23 15.99
C TYR A 346 9.29 10.31 16.97
N VAL A 347 9.04 9.00 16.80
CA VAL A 347 9.84 7.90 17.35
C VAL A 347 10.13 6.95 16.21
N LEU A 348 11.33 7.04 15.65
CA LEU A 348 11.72 6.34 14.43
C LEU A 348 12.91 5.42 14.72
N PRO A 349 12.70 4.11 14.89
CA PRO A 349 13.79 3.18 15.13
C PRO A 349 14.63 2.99 13.87
N SER A 350 15.87 2.54 14.06
CA SER A 350 16.70 2.04 12.98
C SER A 350 16.18 0.69 12.55
N LEU A 351 16.16 0.44 11.25
CA LEU A 351 15.86 -0.88 10.69
C LEU A 351 16.88 -1.99 11.03
N ASN A 352 17.87 -1.69 11.87
CA ASN A 352 18.84 -2.65 12.32
C ASN A 352 18.60 -2.95 13.80
N GLY A 353 18.14 -4.16 14.09
CA GLY A 353 18.11 -4.70 15.45
C GLY A 353 17.04 -4.09 16.38
N LEU A 354 16.06 -3.37 15.83
CA LEU A 354 14.98 -2.68 16.54
C LEU A 354 13.68 -2.72 15.71
N ASP A 355 12.91 -3.78 15.88
CA ASP A 355 11.71 -3.99 15.06
C ASP A 355 10.50 -3.30 15.71
N PRO A 356 9.79 -2.39 15.02
CA PRO A 356 8.61 -1.74 15.56
C PRO A 356 7.45 -2.74 15.67
N VAL A 357 6.97 -2.96 16.89
CA VAL A 357 5.86 -3.88 17.20
C VAL A 357 4.53 -3.14 17.26
N ALA A 358 4.52 -1.94 17.86
CA ALA A 358 3.31 -1.14 18.00
C ALA A 358 3.65 0.33 18.27
N GLY A 359 3.06 1.23 17.48
CA GLY A 359 3.11 2.67 17.69
C GLY A 359 1.82 3.20 18.30
N ARG A 360 1.91 4.19 19.18
CA ARG A 360 0.73 4.89 19.72
C ARG A 360 0.99 6.38 19.92
N VAL A 361 -0.06 7.17 19.74
CA VAL A 361 -0.14 8.55 20.23
C VAL A 361 -1.10 8.54 21.42
N PHE A 362 -0.69 9.07 22.58
CA PHE A 362 -1.55 9.20 23.75
C PHE A 362 -2.55 10.35 23.52
N TRP A 363 -3.56 10.07 22.71
CA TRP A 363 -4.65 10.98 22.42
C TRP A 363 -5.95 10.18 22.41
N PRO A 364 -6.52 9.89 23.59
CA PRO A 364 -7.74 9.11 23.68
C PRO A 364 -8.95 9.94 23.20
N ARG A 365 -10.06 9.25 22.92
CA ARG A 365 -11.33 9.92 22.58
C ARG A 365 -11.93 10.65 23.77
N SER A 366 -12.80 11.62 23.53
CA SER A 366 -13.53 12.39 24.54
C SER A 366 -14.36 11.53 25.51
N SER A 367 -14.77 10.34 25.07
CA SER A 367 -15.47 9.34 25.89
C SER A 367 -14.57 8.52 26.82
N ASP A 368 -13.26 8.56 26.63
CA ASP A 368 -12.30 7.82 27.44
C ASP A 368 -12.07 8.51 28.80
N PRO A 369 -12.04 7.77 29.93
CA PRO A 369 -11.77 8.33 31.25
C PRO A 369 -10.42 9.07 31.39
N THR A 370 -9.46 8.82 30.50
CA THR A 370 -8.14 9.45 30.48
C THR A 370 -8.08 10.70 29.60
N PHE A 371 -9.14 11.02 28.85
CA PHE A 371 -9.24 12.24 28.06
C PHE A 371 -8.96 13.54 28.82
N PRO A 372 -9.40 13.73 30.09
CA PRO A 372 -9.08 14.96 30.85
C PRO A 372 -7.58 15.26 31.00
N LEU A 373 -6.70 14.29 30.75
CA LEU A 373 -5.25 14.49 30.78
C LEU A 373 -4.73 15.25 29.54
N VAL A 374 -5.40 15.13 28.40
CA VAL A 374 -5.06 15.82 27.15
C VAL A 374 -6.04 16.97 26.86
N GLY A 375 -7.32 16.79 27.18
CA GLY A 375 -8.37 17.81 27.08
C GLY A 375 -8.60 18.38 25.68
N THR A 376 -9.47 19.38 25.63
CA THR A 376 -9.65 20.28 24.49
C THR A 376 -8.97 21.62 24.77
N TYR A 377 -8.64 22.39 23.73
CA TYR A 377 -8.01 23.69 23.89
C TYR A 377 -8.80 24.62 24.84
N THR A 378 -8.10 25.15 25.84
CA THR A 378 -8.60 26.01 26.91
C THR A 378 -7.60 27.15 27.16
N PRO A 379 -7.88 28.39 26.71
CA PRO A 379 -6.93 29.51 26.77
C PRO A 379 -6.38 29.88 28.16
N SER A 380 -7.04 29.45 29.24
CA SER A 380 -6.61 29.73 30.62
C SER A 380 -5.55 28.76 31.14
N LEU A 381 -5.27 27.67 30.42
CA LEU A 381 -4.24 26.69 30.77
C LEU A 381 -2.89 27.08 30.15
N PRO A 382 -1.74 26.76 30.79
CA PRO A 382 -0.42 26.88 30.17
C PRO A 382 -0.38 26.07 28.87
N GLY A 383 0.00 26.70 27.75
CA GLY A 383 -0.01 26.04 26.44
C GLY A 383 -1.40 25.66 25.90
N GLY A 384 -2.49 26.07 26.57
CA GLY A 384 -3.85 25.79 26.13
C GLY A 384 -4.41 24.42 26.54
N PHE A 385 -3.60 23.51 27.11
CA PHE A 385 -4.05 22.15 27.44
C PHE A 385 -3.64 21.74 28.86
N PRO A 386 -4.29 20.73 29.48
CA PRO A 386 -3.94 20.26 30.83
C PRO A 386 -2.51 19.70 30.96
N SER A 387 -1.99 19.10 29.89
CA SER A 387 -0.61 18.60 29.82
C SER A 387 0.24 19.45 28.87
N SER A 388 -0.03 19.37 27.57
CA SER A 388 0.68 20.07 26.49
C SER A 388 -0.22 20.16 25.25
N ASP A 389 0.08 21.11 24.37
CA ASP A 389 -0.39 21.16 22.99
C ASP A 389 0.11 19.97 22.14
N HIS A 390 1.18 19.31 22.55
CA HIS A 390 1.64 18.04 21.99
C HIS A 390 1.10 16.82 22.75
N ARG A 391 1.29 15.65 22.18
CA ARG A 391 0.89 14.35 22.75
C ARG A 391 2.11 13.45 22.88
N LEU A 392 2.09 12.57 23.89
CA LEU A 392 3.13 11.57 24.04
C LEU A 392 3.05 10.58 22.88
N VAL A 393 4.16 10.40 22.16
CA VAL A 393 4.31 9.40 21.10
C VAL A 393 5.21 8.29 21.60
N ALA A 394 4.79 7.04 21.46
CA ALA A 394 5.56 5.89 21.91
C ALA A 394 5.61 4.78 20.85
N MET A 395 6.75 4.11 20.77
CA MET A 395 6.96 2.92 19.98
C MET A 395 7.42 1.77 20.88
N ASP A 396 6.77 0.62 20.73
CA ASP A 396 7.25 -0.64 21.27
C ASP A 396 8.19 -1.31 20.26
N LEU A 397 9.37 -1.70 20.71
CA LEU A 397 10.43 -2.27 19.89
C LEU A 397 10.79 -3.68 20.40
N ALA A 398 10.99 -4.62 19.49
CA ALA A 398 11.68 -5.87 19.79
C ALA A 398 13.18 -5.66 19.58
N VAL A 399 14.01 -5.98 20.59
CA VAL A 399 15.46 -5.77 20.53
C VAL A 399 16.18 -7.07 20.14
N THR A 400 16.64 -7.19 18.90
CA THR A 400 17.18 -8.45 18.36
C THR A 400 18.73 -8.50 18.38
N ASP A 401 19.31 -9.71 18.47
CA ASP A 401 20.77 -9.96 18.55
C ASP A 401 21.43 -9.85 17.15
N ASP A 402 21.97 -8.65 16.87
CA ASP A 402 22.91 -8.21 15.81
C ASP A 402 22.70 -8.57 14.31
N THR A 403 22.58 -7.51 13.49
CA THR A 403 23.22 -7.26 12.17
C THR A 403 23.27 -8.34 11.08
N GLU A 404 22.37 -9.32 11.05
CA GLU A 404 21.99 -9.92 9.76
C GLU A 404 21.12 -8.92 8.99
N ARG A 405 21.80 -7.88 8.45
CA ARG A 405 21.33 -6.84 7.51
C ARG A 405 19.91 -7.06 6.94
N ARG A 406 18.82 -6.78 7.65
CA ARG A 406 17.45 -6.97 7.09
C ARG A 406 17.29 -8.24 6.22
N LEU A 407 18.05 -9.28 6.58
CA LEU A 407 17.89 -10.64 6.09
C LEU A 407 16.82 -11.34 6.95
N GLY A 408 16.29 -10.64 7.95
CA GLY A 408 15.22 -11.08 8.85
C GLY A 408 13.87 -11.33 8.18
N ARG A 409 13.69 -10.90 6.92
CA ARG A 409 12.53 -11.34 6.12
C ARG A 409 12.90 -12.18 4.92
N VAL A 410 14.18 -12.51 4.70
CA VAL A 410 14.66 -13.30 3.55
C VAL A 410 15.95 -14.05 3.93
N SER A 411 15.86 -15.32 4.33
CA SER A 411 17.01 -16.18 4.65
C SER A 411 17.37 -17.07 3.45
N PHE A 412 18.61 -17.03 2.97
CA PHE A 412 19.05 -17.92 1.90
C PHE A 412 19.10 -19.38 2.35
N LEU A 413 18.34 -20.25 1.67
CA LEU A 413 18.21 -21.68 1.99
C LEU A 413 19.20 -22.55 1.22
N GLY A 414 19.68 -22.08 0.07
CA GLY A 414 20.67 -22.76 -0.74
C GLY A 414 20.45 -22.56 -2.24
N GLN A 415 21.21 -23.32 -3.03
CA GLN A 415 21.14 -23.25 -4.49
C GLN A 415 21.40 -24.62 -5.14
N ALA A 416 20.78 -24.82 -6.30
CA ALA A 416 21.11 -25.88 -7.24
C ALA A 416 21.56 -25.25 -8.57
N THR A 417 22.48 -25.91 -9.28
CA THR A 417 23.05 -25.39 -10.53
C THR A 417 23.10 -26.45 -11.62
N PHE A 418 22.78 -26.08 -12.85
CA PHE A 418 22.89 -26.93 -14.02
C PHE A 418 23.90 -26.29 -14.99
N PRO A 419 24.96 -27.01 -15.38
CA PRO A 419 25.93 -26.47 -16.33
C PRO A 419 25.30 -26.29 -17.71
N THR A 420 25.74 -25.27 -18.46
CA THR A 420 25.42 -25.14 -19.89
C THR A 420 25.72 -26.46 -20.62
N GLY A 421 24.79 -26.93 -21.45
CA GLY A 421 24.87 -28.26 -22.07
C GLY A 421 24.20 -29.39 -21.28
N PHE A 422 23.66 -29.12 -20.09
CA PHE A 422 22.89 -30.11 -19.33
C PHE A 422 21.67 -30.58 -20.12
N ARG A 423 21.45 -31.90 -20.17
CA ARG A 423 20.36 -32.52 -20.94
C ARG A 423 19.44 -33.33 -20.05
N ALA A 424 18.14 -33.09 -20.19
CA ALA A 424 17.06 -33.88 -19.62
C ALA A 424 16.17 -34.40 -20.75
N ASP A 425 15.87 -35.71 -20.73
CA ASP A 425 15.06 -36.39 -21.76
C ASP A 425 15.50 -36.13 -23.22
N GLY A 426 16.80 -35.93 -23.43
CA GLY A 426 17.41 -35.73 -24.75
C GLY A 426 17.43 -34.28 -25.24
N THR A 427 16.75 -33.35 -24.56
CA THR A 427 16.76 -31.91 -24.85
C THR A 427 17.69 -31.20 -23.88
N GLU A 428 18.38 -30.17 -24.39
CA GLU A 428 19.24 -29.31 -23.57
C GLU A 428 18.37 -28.33 -22.77
N LEU A 429 18.71 -28.12 -21.49
CA LEU A 429 18.05 -27.13 -20.67
C LEU A 429 18.34 -25.74 -21.25
N GLY A 430 17.30 -25.12 -21.78
CA GLY A 430 17.38 -23.89 -22.56
C GLY A 430 17.47 -22.62 -21.71
N GLY A 431 18.10 -22.67 -20.53
CA GLY A 431 17.94 -21.60 -19.54
C GLY A 431 16.57 -21.62 -18.87
N LEU A 432 16.40 -20.82 -17.81
CA LEU A 432 15.12 -20.58 -17.15
C LEU A 432 14.96 -19.06 -16.99
N SER A 433 14.06 -18.46 -17.77
CA SER A 433 13.78 -17.02 -17.69
C SER A 433 12.69 -16.75 -16.65
N GLY A 434 11.44 -17.17 -16.89
CA GLY A 434 10.35 -17.04 -15.91
C GLY A 434 10.05 -18.29 -15.07
N LEU A 435 9.47 -18.09 -13.90
CA LEU A 435 9.04 -19.15 -12.97
C LEU A 435 7.67 -18.82 -12.34
N SER A 436 6.80 -19.82 -12.24
CA SER A 436 5.51 -19.73 -11.56
C SER A 436 5.23 -20.99 -10.76
N TYR A 437 4.56 -20.87 -9.61
CA TYR A 437 4.23 -21.99 -8.73
C TYR A 437 2.72 -22.20 -8.67
N ASP A 438 2.29 -23.40 -9.04
CA ASP A 438 0.92 -23.86 -8.90
C ASP A 438 0.74 -24.54 -7.53
N ARG A 439 0.05 -23.86 -6.62
CA ARG A 439 -0.20 -24.34 -5.26
C ARG A 439 -1.15 -25.54 -5.22
N THR A 440 -2.03 -25.68 -6.22
CA THR A 440 -3.03 -26.75 -6.27
C THR A 440 -2.40 -28.10 -6.58
N THR A 441 -1.32 -28.09 -7.37
CA THR A 441 -0.61 -29.31 -7.81
C THR A 441 0.77 -29.48 -7.18
N ASP A 442 1.20 -28.53 -6.32
CA ASP A 442 2.56 -28.45 -5.75
C ASP A 442 3.63 -28.59 -6.84
N GLN A 443 3.47 -27.77 -7.89
CA GLN A 443 4.29 -27.89 -9.10
C GLN A 443 4.76 -26.52 -9.59
N TYR A 444 6.04 -26.44 -9.93
CA TYR A 444 6.59 -25.25 -10.56
C TYR A 444 6.57 -25.39 -12.08
N PHE A 445 6.26 -24.30 -12.75
CA PHE A 445 6.34 -24.12 -14.18
C PHE A 445 7.40 -23.08 -14.48
N ALA A 446 8.36 -23.42 -15.32
CA ALA A 446 9.40 -22.49 -15.75
C ALA A 446 9.47 -22.46 -17.28
N VAL A 447 9.74 -21.31 -17.87
CA VAL A 447 9.84 -21.20 -19.33
C VAL A 447 11.28 -21.21 -19.80
N SER A 448 11.55 -21.83 -20.95
CA SER A 448 12.87 -21.81 -21.57
C SER A 448 13.17 -20.44 -22.12
N ASP A 449 14.36 -19.92 -21.84
CA ASP A 449 14.87 -18.67 -22.43
C ASP A 449 15.26 -18.83 -23.91
N ASP A 450 15.63 -20.04 -24.35
CA ASP A 450 16.11 -20.20 -25.73
C ASP A 450 15.05 -19.85 -26.78
N ARG A 451 15.50 -19.12 -27.81
CA ARG A 451 14.70 -18.70 -28.99
C ARG A 451 14.24 -19.80 -29.93
N SER A 452 13.83 -20.94 -29.41
CA SER A 452 13.67 -22.19 -30.14
C SER A 452 14.93 -22.64 -30.91
N GLN A 453 16.11 -22.17 -30.51
CA GLN A 453 17.38 -22.42 -31.19
C GLN A 453 18.05 -23.73 -30.72
N PHE A 454 17.70 -24.19 -29.52
CA PHE A 454 18.18 -25.46 -28.95
C PHE A 454 17.09 -26.53 -28.83
N GLY A 455 15.91 -26.26 -29.40
CA GLY A 455 14.73 -27.14 -29.52
C GLY A 455 13.47 -26.29 -29.68
N PRO A 456 12.25 -26.85 -29.82
CA PRO A 456 11.03 -26.03 -29.79
C PRO A 456 10.90 -25.27 -28.45
N ALA A 457 10.51 -23.98 -28.48
CA ALA A 457 10.18 -23.23 -27.26
C ALA A 457 9.24 -24.03 -26.37
N ARG A 458 9.46 -23.98 -25.06
CA ARG A 458 8.90 -24.96 -24.13
C ARG A 458 8.80 -24.41 -22.73
N PHE A 459 7.92 -24.99 -21.94
CA PHE A 459 7.95 -24.85 -20.50
C PHE A 459 8.33 -26.18 -19.85
N TYR A 460 8.97 -26.10 -18.71
CA TYR A 460 9.38 -27.20 -17.86
C TYR A 460 8.45 -27.32 -16.67
N ARG A 461 8.29 -28.55 -16.19
CA ARG A 461 7.70 -28.83 -14.89
C ARG A 461 8.83 -29.17 -13.93
N LEU A 462 8.96 -28.40 -12.86
CA LEU A 462 9.99 -28.61 -11.84
C LEU A 462 9.35 -29.08 -10.54
N GLY A 463 10.04 -29.99 -9.85
CA GLY A 463 9.82 -30.22 -8.42
C GLY A 463 11.00 -29.65 -7.64
N ILE A 464 10.71 -28.90 -6.58
CA ILE A 464 11.71 -28.32 -5.68
C ILE A 464 11.34 -28.76 -4.26
N ASP A 465 12.14 -29.66 -3.68
CA ASP A 465 11.93 -30.18 -2.33
C ASP A 465 12.65 -29.31 -1.28
N LEU A 466 11.89 -28.61 -0.44
CA LEU A 466 12.43 -27.82 0.67
C LEU A 466 12.03 -28.39 2.04
N SER A 467 11.64 -29.67 2.09
CA SER A 467 11.05 -30.27 3.29
C SER A 467 12.02 -30.33 4.48
N ASP A 468 13.33 -30.31 4.25
CA ASP A 468 14.35 -30.25 5.29
C ASP A 468 14.82 -28.81 5.62
N GLY A 469 14.21 -27.80 4.98
CA GLY A 469 14.51 -26.39 5.16
C GLY A 469 15.77 -25.90 4.46
N ARG A 470 16.30 -26.64 3.47
CA ARG A 470 17.47 -26.26 2.67
C ARG A 470 17.19 -26.51 1.18
N LEU A 471 18.02 -25.91 0.32
CA LEU A 471 18.05 -26.25 -1.11
C LEU A 471 19.44 -26.76 -1.50
N ASP A 472 19.54 -28.04 -1.82
CA ASP A 472 20.71 -28.71 -2.34
C ASP A 472 20.49 -29.18 -3.80
N GLN A 473 21.57 -29.58 -4.47
CA GLN A 473 21.54 -29.99 -5.89
C GLN A 473 20.54 -31.12 -6.21
N GLY A 474 20.23 -31.99 -5.23
CA GLY A 474 19.33 -33.13 -5.39
C GLY A 474 17.84 -32.79 -5.32
N ASP A 475 17.51 -31.59 -4.84
CA ASP A 475 16.15 -31.20 -4.50
C ASP A 475 15.40 -30.62 -5.70
N VAL A 476 16.12 -30.20 -6.74
CA VAL A 476 15.55 -29.73 -8.00
C VAL A 476 15.46 -30.87 -9.00
N THR A 477 14.23 -31.20 -9.40
CA THR A 477 13.93 -32.27 -10.34
C THR A 477 13.16 -31.75 -11.55
N LEU A 478 13.68 -32.01 -12.75
CA LEU A 478 12.94 -31.80 -14.00
C LEU A 478 11.96 -32.97 -14.19
N ARG A 479 10.65 -32.69 -14.07
CA ARG A 479 9.57 -33.69 -14.14
C ARG A 479 8.99 -33.86 -15.55
N GLY A 480 9.33 -32.95 -16.46
CA GLY A 480 8.95 -33.02 -17.86
C GLY A 480 9.09 -31.66 -18.55
N GLN A 481 8.87 -31.66 -19.85
CA GLN A 481 8.85 -30.47 -20.68
C GLN A 481 7.72 -30.57 -21.72
N THR A 482 7.12 -29.45 -22.06
CA THR A 482 6.06 -29.36 -23.05
C THR A 482 6.38 -28.24 -24.03
N ALA A 483 6.34 -28.54 -25.32
CA ALA A 483 6.58 -27.54 -26.37
C ALA A 483 5.39 -26.58 -26.47
N LEU A 484 5.69 -25.28 -26.51
CA LEU A 484 4.75 -24.23 -26.86
C LEU A 484 4.44 -24.32 -28.36
N ARG A 485 3.14 -24.27 -28.67
CA ARG A 485 2.59 -24.45 -30.01
C ARG A 485 1.56 -23.37 -30.29
N GLN A 486 1.56 -22.91 -31.53
CA GLN A 486 0.58 -21.96 -32.05
C GLN A 486 -0.83 -22.55 -31.97
N ALA A 487 -1.84 -21.70 -32.16
CA ALA A 487 -3.25 -22.11 -32.08
C ALA A 487 -3.64 -23.21 -33.08
N ASP A 488 -2.90 -23.37 -34.18
CA ASP A 488 -3.07 -24.45 -35.17
C ASP A 488 -2.38 -25.77 -34.78
N GLY A 489 -1.63 -25.79 -33.68
CA GLY A 489 -0.87 -26.92 -33.17
C GLY A 489 0.57 -27.04 -33.71
N ALA A 490 1.03 -26.12 -34.57
CA ALA A 490 2.41 -26.09 -35.05
C ALA A 490 3.37 -25.54 -33.99
N THR A 491 4.60 -26.06 -33.95
CA THR A 491 5.67 -25.47 -33.13
C THR A 491 6.10 -24.11 -33.69
N PHE A 492 6.57 -23.21 -32.83
CA PHE A 492 7.19 -21.97 -33.28
C PHE A 492 8.46 -22.25 -34.12
N PRO A 493 8.69 -21.49 -35.21
CA PRO A 493 9.95 -21.56 -35.94
C PRO A 493 11.17 -21.26 -35.06
N ALA A 494 12.34 -21.77 -35.48
CA ALA A 494 13.59 -21.40 -34.83
C ALA A 494 13.83 -19.88 -34.95
N LEU A 495 14.27 -19.27 -33.85
CA LEU A 495 14.55 -17.83 -33.71
C LEU A 495 13.32 -16.92 -33.86
N SER A 496 12.10 -17.42 -33.63
CA SER A 496 10.87 -16.62 -33.81
C SER A 496 10.11 -16.30 -32.52
N LEU A 497 10.54 -16.83 -31.38
CA LEU A 497 9.90 -16.64 -30.09
C LEU A 497 11.00 -16.55 -29.04
N ASP A 498 11.00 -15.48 -28.25
CA ASP A 498 11.84 -15.30 -27.06
C ASP A 498 10.91 -15.20 -25.84
N PRO A 499 10.62 -16.33 -25.17
CA PRO A 499 9.65 -16.35 -24.09
C PRO A 499 10.33 -16.12 -22.74
N GLU A 500 9.74 -15.24 -21.94
CA GLU A 500 10.43 -14.66 -20.78
C GLU A 500 9.61 -14.89 -19.51
N GLY A 501 8.44 -14.27 -19.41
CA GLY A 501 7.52 -14.45 -18.28
C GLY A 501 6.65 -15.70 -18.42
N ILE A 502 6.28 -16.29 -17.27
CA ILE A 502 5.26 -17.35 -17.17
C ILE A 502 4.41 -17.15 -15.92
N ALA A 503 3.08 -17.27 -16.04
CA ALA A 503 2.15 -17.24 -14.91
C ALA A 503 1.12 -18.36 -15.05
N VAL A 504 0.95 -19.18 -14.00
CA VAL A 504 -0.08 -20.21 -13.94
C VAL A 504 -1.41 -19.64 -13.48
N THR A 505 -2.50 -20.09 -14.12
CA THR A 505 -3.87 -19.76 -13.75
C THR A 505 -4.79 -20.97 -13.85
N GLY A 506 -6.01 -20.88 -13.30
CA GLY A 506 -7.03 -21.92 -13.47
C GLY A 506 -7.37 -22.24 -14.93
N ARG A 507 -7.09 -21.31 -15.86
CA ARG A 507 -7.34 -21.45 -17.31
C ARG A 507 -6.16 -22.05 -18.08
N GLY A 508 -4.95 -22.07 -17.51
CA GLY A 508 -3.73 -22.55 -18.18
C GLY A 508 -2.47 -21.78 -17.77
N LEU A 509 -1.56 -21.57 -18.73
CA LEU A 509 -0.29 -20.86 -18.52
C LEU A 509 -0.25 -19.62 -19.42
N PHE A 510 -0.22 -18.43 -18.83
CA PHE A 510 0.18 -17.25 -19.58
C PHE A 510 1.69 -17.26 -19.77
N VAL A 511 2.13 -16.94 -20.98
CA VAL A 511 3.54 -16.78 -21.34
C VAL A 511 3.70 -15.45 -22.07
N SER A 512 4.70 -14.66 -21.68
CA SER A 512 5.05 -13.42 -22.37
C SER A 512 6.22 -13.65 -23.33
N SER A 513 6.34 -12.75 -24.29
CA SER A 513 7.48 -12.67 -25.19
C SER A 513 7.92 -11.23 -25.33
N GLU A 514 9.23 -11.03 -25.35
CA GLU A 514 9.82 -9.71 -25.49
C GLU A 514 9.75 -9.14 -26.91
N GLY A 515 9.45 -9.99 -27.89
CA GLY A 515 9.58 -9.61 -29.29
C GLY A 515 11.03 -9.29 -29.66
N GLU A 516 11.23 -8.77 -30.86
CA GLU A 516 12.58 -8.53 -31.40
C GLU A 516 12.60 -7.33 -32.33
N ALA A 517 13.69 -6.57 -32.32
CA ALA A 517 13.93 -5.42 -33.20
C ALA A 517 15.34 -5.45 -33.77
N ASP A 518 15.67 -6.49 -34.54
CA ASP A 518 17.00 -6.69 -35.12
C ASP A 518 17.04 -6.27 -36.59
N ALA A 519 17.43 -5.01 -36.81
CA ALA A 519 17.60 -4.46 -38.15
C ALA A 519 18.73 -5.13 -38.95
N ALA A 520 19.72 -5.75 -38.30
CA ALA A 520 20.84 -6.38 -38.98
C ALA A 520 20.43 -7.72 -39.62
N SER A 521 19.52 -8.46 -38.99
CA SER A 521 18.94 -9.68 -39.55
C SER A 521 17.59 -9.49 -40.25
N GLY A 522 16.95 -8.33 -40.07
CA GLY A 522 15.62 -8.02 -40.60
C GLY A 522 14.48 -8.70 -39.83
N ARG A 523 14.73 -9.14 -38.59
CA ARG A 523 13.71 -9.77 -37.72
C ARG A 523 13.03 -8.70 -36.87
N PHE A 524 11.70 -8.66 -36.99
CA PHE A 524 10.83 -7.80 -36.20
C PHE A 524 9.65 -8.63 -35.71
N THR A 525 9.62 -8.90 -34.42
CA THR A 525 8.59 -9.70 -33.77
C THR A 525 7.92 -8.84 -32.72
N ASP A 526 6.59 -8.78 -32.74
CA ASP A 526 5.84 -8.03 -31.72
C ASP A 526 5.91 -8.77 -30.38
N PRO A 527 6.06 -8.06 -29.25
CA PRO A 527 5.89 -8.66 -27.93
C PRO A 527 4.46 -9.15 -27.74
N PHE A 528 4.25 -10.14 -26.88
CA PHE A 528 2.91 -10.66 -26.59
C PHE A 528 2.75 -11.13 -25.15
N VAL A 529 1.50 -11.31 -24.75
CA VAL A 529 1.10 -12.13 -23.59
C VAL A 529 0.02 -13.10 -24.08
N ARG A 530 0.28 -14.41 -24.03
CA ARG A 530 -0.59 -15.45 -24.60
C ARG A 530 -0.89 -16.55 -23.60
N LEU A 531 -2.10 -17.08 -23.64
CA LEU A 531 -2.55 -18.21 -22.83
C LEU A 531 -2.32 -19.52 -23.58
N PHE A 532 -1.70 -20.48 -22.90
CA PHE A 532 -1.46 -21.82 -23.40
C PHE A 532 -2.10 -22.85 -22.48
N GLY A 533 -2.67 -23.91 -23.07
CA GLY A 533 -3.05 -25.10 -22.30
C GLY A 533 -1.83 -25.82 -21.74
N LEU A 534 -2.02 -26.71 -20.77
CA LEU A 534 -0.94 -27.54 -20.21
C LEU A 534 -0.37 -28.57 -21.22
N ASP A 535 -1.04 -28.75 -22.36
CA ASP A 535 -0.53 -29.48 -23.52
C ASP A 535 0.36 -28.60 -24.43
N GLY A 536 0.50 -27.31 -24.11
CA GLY A 536 1.32 -26.32 -24.80
C GLY A 536 0.66 -25.66 -26.00
N ARG A 537 -0.63 -25.88 -26.27
CA ARG A 537 -1.33 -25.21 -27.38
C ARG A 537 -1.87 -23.84 -26.95
N GLU A 538 -1.61 -22.82 -27.76
CA GLU A 538 -2.18 -21.48 -27.58
C GLU A 538 -3.72 -21.53 -27.68
N THR A 539 -4.39 -20.91 -26.71
CA THR A 539 -5.87 -20.85 -26.61
C THR A 539 -6.41 -19.42 -26.65
N ALA A 540 -5.65 -18.44 -26.15
CA ALA A 540 -6.04 -17.03 -26.15
C ALA A 540 -4.81 -16.10 -26.13
N ALA A 541 -5.03 -14.80 -26.34
CA ALA A 541 -4.00 -13.78 -26.27
C ALA A 541 -4.56 -12.48 -25.68
N LEU A 542 -3.78 -11.81 -24.82
CA LEU A 542 -4.12 -10.48 -24.32
C LEU A 542 -3.71 -9.41 -25.32
N PRO A 543 -4.49 -8.32 -25.46
CA PRO A 543 -4.17 -7.24 -26.38
C PRO A 543 -2.93 -6.48 -25.93
N VAL A 544 -2.07 -6.14 -26.89
CA VAL A 544 -0.87 -5.31 -26.69
C VAL A 544 -0.99 -4.04 -27.53
N ASP A 545 -0.86 -2.89 -26.88
CA ASP A 545 -0.96 -1.59 -27.52
C ASP A 545 0.15 -1.38 -28.56
N ALA A 546 -0.16 -0.62 -29.62
CA ALA A 546 0.79 -0.34 -30.69
C ALA A 546 2.07 0.38 -30.21
N LYS A 547 2.04 1.09 -29.07
CA LYS A 547 3.20 1.78 -28.49
C LYS A 547 4.35 0.83 -28.11
N TYR A 548 4.06 -0.45 -27.90
CA TYR A 548 5.05 -1.49 -27.57
C TYR A 548 5.66 -2.15 -28.82
N ARG A 549 5.06 -1.97 -30.00
CA ARG A 549 5.53 -2.65 -31.21
C ARG A 549 6.83 -2.05 -31.73
N PRO A 550 7.87 -2.86 -31.97
CA PRO A 550 9.16 -2.35 -32.41
C PRO A 550 9.08 -1.73 -33.81
N SER A 551 9.77 -0.60 -33.98
CA SER A 551 9.91 0.05 -35.29
C SER A 551 11.19 -0.39 -36.00
N PRO A 552 11.19 -0.54 -37.36
CA PRO A 552 12.40 -0.82 -38.11
C PRO A 552 13.54 0.19 -37.94
N THR A 553 13.20 1.42 -37.54
CA THR A 553 14.17 2.50 -37.27
C THR A 553 14.67 2.51 -35.83
N GLY A 554 14.09 1.72 -34.93
CA GLY A 554 14.36 1.74 -33.49
C GLY A 554 13.93 3.06 -32.81
N ALA A 555 13.05 3.83 -33.44
CA ALA A 555 12.63 5.15 -32.95
C ALA A 555 11.44 5.09 -31.99
N THR A 556 10.59 4.07 -32.13
CA THR A 556 9.43 3.80 -31.28
C THR A 556 9.34 2.30 -30.96
N GLY A 557 8.64 1.99 -29.88
CA GLY A 557 8.44 0.61 -29.43
C GLY A 557 9.49 0.16 -28.43
N VAL A 558 9.42 -1.12 -28.12
CA VAL A 558 10.39 -1.78 -27.24
C VAL A 558 11.78 -1.76 -27.87
N ARG A 559 12.80 -1.69 -27.01
CA ARG A 559 14.20 -1.84 -27.42
C ARG A 559 14.46 -3.32 -27.58
N ASN A 560 15.12 -3.69 -28.68
CA ASN A 560 15.43 -5.06 -29.05
C ASN A 560 15.68 -5.98 -27.84
N ASN A 561 14.77 -6.93 -27.61
CA ASN A 561 14.83 -7.90 -26.51
C ASN A 561 14.84 -7.29 -25.10
N LEU A 562 14.00 -6.28 -24.86
CA LEU A 562 13.85 -5.63 -23.56
C LEU A 562 12.38 -5.20 -23.38
N ALA A 563 11.44 -6.04 -23.83
CA ALA A 563 10.00 -5.82 -23.66
C ALA A 563 9.45 -6.61 -22.46
N PHE A 564 8.34 -7.34 -22.64
CA PHE A 564 7.61 -8.03 -21.59
C PHE A 564 8.38 -9.21 -21.00
N GLU A 565 9.29 -8.88 -20.09
CA GLU A 565 10.20 -9.84 -19.46
C GLU A 565 9.53 -10.61 -18.32
N SER A 566 8.50 -10.02 -17.71
CA SER A 566 7.87 -10.56 -16.51
C SER A 566 6.41 -10.91 -16.69
N LEU A 567 5.95 -11.92 -15.94
CA LEU A 567 4.54 -12.21 -15.74
C LEU A 567 4.28 -12.63 -14.30
N THR A 568 3.31 -11.99 -13.67
CA THR A 568 2.74 -12.46 -12.40
C THR A 568 1.24 -12.28 -12.43
N VAL A 569 0.55 -13.19 -11.74
CA VAL A 569 -0.88 -13.05 -11.44
C VAL A 569 -1.03 -12.74 -9.95
N THR A 570 -2.04 -11.95 -9.60
CA THR A 570 -2.44 -11.73 -8.21
C THR A 570 -2.90 -13.02 -7.56
N PRO A 571 -2.85 -13.10 -6.23
CA PRO A 571 -3.37 -14.22 -5.47
C PRO A 571 -4.72 -14.73 -5.97
N ASP A 572 -5.67 -13.81 -6.06
CA ASP A 572 -7.04 -14.04 -6.50
C ASP A 572 -7.23 -14.44 -7.97
N GLN A 573 -6.16 -14.58 -8.76
CA GLN A 573 -6.25 -14.92 -10.19
C GLN A 573 -6.99 -13.88 -11.07
N GLY A 574 -7.42 -12.74 -10.52
CA GLY A 574 -8.19 -11.73 -11.23
C GLY A 574 -7.33 -10.75 -12.02
N THR A 575 -6.11 -10.49 -11.56
CA THR A 575 -5.23 -9.47 -12.17
C THR A 575 -3.90 -10.06 -12.62
N LEU A 576 -3.49 -9.73 -13.86
CA LEU A 576 -2.17 -10.08 -14.38
C LEU A 576 -1.32 -8.83 -14.59
N TYR A 577 -0.07 -8.88 -14.13
CA TYR A 577 0.94 -7.86 -14.36
C TYR A 577 2.02 -8.37 -15.31
N THR A 578 2.48 -7.48 -16.18
CA THR A 578 3.71 -7.65 -16.97
C THR A 578 4.48 -6.33 -16.96
N ALA A 579 5.77 -6.35 -17.24
CA ALA A 579 6.55 -5.13 -17.33
C ALA A 579 7.59 -5.16 -18.44
N THR A 580 7.93 -3.98 -18.95
CA THR A 580 9.08 -3.82 -19.83
C THR A 580 10.37 -3.86 -19.03
N GLU A 581 11.38 -4.59 -19.51
CA GLU A 581 12.68 -4.61 -18.82
C GLU A 581 13.32 -3.22 -18.80
N ASN A 582 13.16 -2.46 -19.88
CA ASN A 582 13.70 -1.11 -20.03
C ASN A 582 12.67 -0.08 -20.55
N ALA A 583 13.08 1.19 -20.59
CA ALA A 583 12.30 2.25 -21.25
C ALA A 583 12.08 1.94 -22.73
N LEU A 584 10.86 2.20 -23.21
CA LEU A 584 10.57 2.19 -24.64
C LEU A 584 11.47 3.19 -25.36
N ALA A 585 11.73 2.98 -26.64
CA ALA A 585 12.61 3.81 -27.44
C ALA A 585 12.22 5.31 -27.39
N GLN A 586 10.91 5.58 -27.36
CA GLN A 586 10.35 6.93 -27.28
C GLN A 586 10.35 7.55 -25.87
N ASP A 587 10.59 6.77 -24.83
CA ASP A 587 10.46 7.21 -23.43
C ASP A 587 11.78 7.74 -22.84
N GLY A 588 12.89 7.61 -23.54
CA GLY A 588 14.18 8.08 -23.05
C GLY A 588 15.24 6.99 -23.05
N PRO A 589 16.42 7.25 -22.46
CA PRO A 589 17.59 6.39 -22.62
C PRO A 589 17.45 5.05 -21.88
N ALA A 590 18.19 4.05 -22.35
CA ALA A 590 18.43 2.85 -21.56
C ALA A 590 19.35 3.16 -20.36
N ALA A 591 19.36 2.27 -19.37
CA ALA A 591 20.19 2.43 -18.17
C ALA A 591 21.69 2.45 -18.50
N THR A 592 22.44 3.27 -17.76
CA THR A 592 23.89 3.36 -17.82
C THR A 592 24.47 3.47 -16.40
N PRO A 593 25.81 3.41 -16.21
CA PRO A 593 26.40 3.68 -14.90
C PRO A 593 26.12 5.08 -14.34
N ALA A 594 25.66 6.01 -15.17
CA ALA A 594 25.35 7.38 -14.77
C ALA A 594 23.85 7.64 -14.55
N ASN A 595 22.95 6.77 -14.99
CA ASN A 595 21.50 6.96 -14.88
C ASN A 595 20.74 5.64 -15.03
N GLY A 596 19.60 5.50 -14.34
CA GLY A 596 18.68 4.37 -14.54
C GLY A 596 17.87 4.47 -15.84
N THR A 597 16.73 3.76 -15.87
CA THR A 597 15.76 3.77 -16.96
C THR A 597 14.30 3.85 -16.44
N ALA A 598 13.35 4.13 -17.33
CA ALA A 598 11.92 4.25 -17.02
C ALA A 598 11.12 3.10 -17.64
N SER A 599 11.06 1.97 -16.95
CA SER A 599 10.28 0.78 -17.33
C SER A 599 8.78 1.02 -17.13
N ARG A 600 7.94 0.30 -17.89
CA ARG A 600 6.48 0.35 -17.79
C ARG A 600 5.94 -0.94 -17.21
N ILE A 601 5.09 -0.85 -16.18
CA ILE A 601 4.33 -1.97 -15.62
C ILE A 601 2.91 -1.88 -16.16
N LEU A 602 2.42 -2.93 -16.82
CA LEU A 602 1.06 -3.03 -17.34
C LEU A 602 0.24 -3.93 -16.43
N ARG A 603 -1.02 -3.56 -16.22
CA ARG A 603 -2.01 -4.33 -15.46
C ARG A 603 -3.15 -4.75 -16.38
N TYR A 604 -3.50 -6.02 -16.34
CA TYR A 604 -4.64 -6.61 -17.04
C TYR A 604 -5.65 -7.12 -16.03
N ASP A 605 -6.93 -6.88 -16.30
CA ASP A 605 -8.02 -7.64 -15.70
C ASP A 605 -8.23 -8.91 -16.52
N LEU A 606 -8.15 -10.07 -15.87
CA LEU A 606 -8.24 -11.38 -16.52
C LEU A 606 -9.68 -11.82 -16.80
N ALA A 607 -10.68 -11.23 -16.14
CA ALA A 607 -12.09 -11.45 -16.46
C ALA A 607 -12.41 -10.87 -17.85
N SER A 608 -12.16 -9.57 -18.05
CA SER A 608 -12.41 -8.90 -19.33
C SER A 608 -11.29 -9.09 -20.38
N GLY A 609 -10.10 -9.50 -19.96
CA GLY A 609 -8.91 -9.59 -20.79
C GLY A 609 -8.36 -8.23 -21.25
N ARG A 610 -8.76 -7.13 -20.60
CA ARG A 610 -8.38 -5.75 -20.98
C ARG A 610 -7.28 -5.20 -20.07
N ALA A 611 -6.44 -4.34 -20.63
CA ALA A 611 -5.50 -3.56 -19.84
C ALA A 611 -6.27 -2.49 -19.03
N THR A 612 -6.05 -2.46 -17.70
CA THR A 612 -6.76 -1.60 -16.74
C THR A 612 -5.84 -0.61 -16.02
N GLY A 613 -4.55 -0.60 -16.34
CA GLY A 613 -3.61 0.37 -15.79
C GLY A 613 -2.20 0.21 -16.35
N GLU A 614 -1.43 1.28 -16.29
CA GLU A 614 -0.05 1.30 -16.73
C GLU A 614 0.74 2.28 -15.84
N PHE A 615 1.89 1.86 -15.31
CA PHE A 615 2.65 2.63 -14.31
C PHE A 615 4.13 2.71 -14.67
N VAL A 616 4.80 3.76 -14.22
CA VAL A 616 6.24 3.96 -14.48
C VAL A 616 7.09 3.48 -13.31
N TYR A 617 7.95 2.52 -13.57
CA TYR A 617 8.98 2.04 -12.65
C TYR A 617 10.34 2.62 -13.02
N LEU A 618 11.05 3.19 -12.06
CA LEU A 618 12.38 3.76 -12.27
C LEU A 618 13.45 2.81 -11.73
N THR A 619 14.27 2.25 -12.63
CA THR A 619 15.39 1.38 -12.23
C THR A 619 16.54 2.19 -11.66
N ASP A 620 17.42 1.53 -10.91
CA ASP A 620 18.69 2.14 -10.49
C ASP A 620 19.64 2.36 -11.68
N PRO A 621 20.64 3.25 -11.57
CA PRO A 621 21.79 3.22 -12.47
C PRO A 621 22.50 1.87 -12.42
N VAL A 622 23.22 1.53 -13.50
CA VAL A 622 24.03 0.31 -13.53
C VAL A 622 25.04 0.34 -12.38
N ALA A 623 25.01 -0.68 -11.53
CA ALA A 623 25.72 -0.70 -10.25
C ALA A 623 27.24 -0.51 -10.39
N ARG A 624 27.84 -1.03 -11.47
CA ARG A 624 29.29 -1.02 -11.70
C ARG A 624 29.57 -0.71 -13.17
N ALA A 625 30.74 -0.14 -13.46
CA ALA A 625 31.16 0.08 -14.85
C ALA A 625 31.84 -1.17 -15.44
N ALA A 626 31.64 -1.43 -16.72
CA ALA A 626 32.31 -2.53 -17.43
C ALA A 626 33.85 -2.46 -17.36
N ASN A 627 34.48 -3.63 -17.37
CA ASN A 627 35.93 -3.79 -17.45
C ASN A 627 36.31 -4.82 -18.53
N PRO A 628 36.89 -4.40 -19.69
CA PRO A 628 37.32 -3.04 -20.02
C PRO A 628 36.15 -2.09 -20.22
N ALA A 629 36.41 -0.78 -20.08
CA ALA A 629 35.39 0.28 -20.20
C ALA A 629 34.65 0.33 -21.57
N SER A 630 35.15 -0.39 -22.58
CA SER A 630 34.47 -0.58 -23.88
C SER A 630 33.39 -1.66 -23.85
N GLY A 631 33.24 -2.39 -22.74
CA GLY A 631 32.21 -3.42 -22.58
C GLY A 631 30.82 -2.82 -22.37
N PHE A 632 29.79 -3.62 -22.64
CA PHE A 632 28.41 -3.18 -22.43
C PHE A 632 28.02 -3.28 -20.95
N SER A 633 27.03 -2.48 -20.56
CA SER A 633 26.39 -2.55 -19.24
C SER A 633 24.92 -2.18 -19.36
N THR A 634 24.08 -2.82 -18.54
CA THR A 634 22.63 -2.56 -18.51
C THR A 634 22.09 -2.74 -17.09
N ASN A 635 20.92 -2.18 -16.82
CA ASN A 635 20.09 -2.47 -15.65
C ASN A 635 18.63 -2.45 -16.09
N GLY A 636 17.87 -3.44 -15.64
CA GLY A 636 16.49 -3.66 -16.08
C GLY A 636 15.62 -4.26 -14.98
N LEU A 637 14.31 -4.09 -15.13
CA LEU A 637 13.28 -4.75 -14.33
C LEU A 637 13.00 -6.13 -14.94
N VAL A 638 13.60 -7.17 -14.41
CA VAL A 638 13.61 -8.51 -15.01
C VAL A 638 12.47 -9.40 -14.51
N ASP A 639 11.95 -9.19 -13.30
CA ASP A 639 10.74 -9.90 -12.87
C ASP A 639 9.85 -9.12 -11.92
N LEU A 640 8.59 -9.54 -11.85
CA LEU A 640 7.57 -9.08 -10.92
C LEU A 640 6.92 -10.28 -10.21
N LEU A 641 6.55 -10.10 -8.95
CA LEU A 641 5.75 -11.09 -8.21
C LEU A 641 4.68 -10.38 -7.40
N ALA A 642 3.41 -10.67 -7.68
CA ALA A 642 2.31 -10.13 -6.89
C ALA A 642 2.31 -10.75 -5.49
N VAL A 643 2.20 -9.90 -4.47
CA VAL A 643 2.17 -10.35 -3.06
C VAL A 643 0.77 -10.29 -2.45
N ASP A 644 -0.11 -9.48 -3.02
CA ASP A 644 -1.52 -9.35 -2.67
C ASP A 644 -2.38 -9.07 -3.91
N ASN A 645 -3.69 -8.92 -3.71
CA ASN A 645 -4.67 -8.55 -4.74
C ASN A 645 -4.71 -7.05 -5.03
N GLY A 646 -3.94 -6.27 -4.29
CA GLY A 646 -3.96 -4.82 -4.31
C GLY A 646 -2.90 -4.24 -5.24
N THR A 647 -2.07 -3.37 -4.67
CA THR A 647 -1.06 -2.61 -5.41
C THR A 647 0.36 -3.06 -5.09
N HIS A 648 0.56 -4.08 -4.27
CA HIS A 648 1.89 -4.46 -3.83
C HIS A 648 2.46 -5.59 -4.68
N LEU A 649 3.69 -5.40 -5.15
CA LEU A 649 4.46 -6.42 -5.88
C LEU A 649 5.88 -6.50 -5.31
N LEU A 650 6.57 -7.59 -5.56
CA LEU A 650 8.04 -7.61 -5.56
C LEU A 650 8.54 -7.31 -6.97
N ALA A 651 9.65 -6.61 -7.07
CA ALA A 651 10.31 -6.27 -8.32
C ALA A 651 11.77 -6.70 -8.27
N LEU A 652 12.19 -7.51 -9.23
CA LEU A 652 13.56 -7.97 -9.37
C LEU A 652 14.29 -7.08 -10.38
N GLU A 653 15.32 -6.36 -9.93
CA GLU A 653 16.22 -5.60 -10.79
C GLU A 653 17.53 -6.35 -10.98
N ARG A 654 17.97 -6.43 -12.24
CA ARG A 654 19.28 -6.99 -12.60
C ARG A 654 20.12 -5.96 -13.32
N SER A 655 21.27 -5.67 -12.72
CA SER A 655 22.35 -4.95 -13.37
C SER A 655 23.41 -5.92 -13.90
N PHE A 656 23.92 -5.67 -15.10
CA PHE A 656 25.02 -6.44 -15.70
C PHE A 656 26.10 -5.50 -16.23
N SER A 657 27.37 -5.91 -16.06
CA SER A 657 28.50 -5.27 -16.71
C SER A 657 29.54 -6.28 -17.21
N THR A 658 29.97 -6.10 -18.45
CA THR A 658 31.01 -6.92 -19.07
C THR A 658 32.27 -6.98 -18.20
N GLY A 659 32.75 -8.18 -17.89
CA GLY A 659 33.95 -8.41 -17.08
C GLY A 659 33.78 -8.16 -15.58
N ILE A 660 32.57 -7.84 -15.13
CA ILE A 660 32.20 -7.70 -13.72
C ILE A 660 31.15 -8.76 -13.32
N GLY A 661 30.13 -8.97 -14.16
CA GLY A 661 29.04 -9.91 -13.90
C GLY A 661 27.73 -9.22 -13.51
N ASN A 662 26.82 -10.00 -12.94
CA ASN A 662 25.50 -9.55 -12.49
C ASN A 662 25.54 -8.96 -11.08
N GLY A 663 24.66 -8.00 -10.83
CA GLY A 663 24.24 -7.57 -9.50
C GLY A 663 22.72 -7.50 -9.46
N ILE A 664 22.12 -8.27 -8.54
CA ILE A 664 20.67 -8.48 -8.45
C ILE A 664 20.12 -7.85 -7.18
N LYS A 665 19.01 -7.12 -7.30
CA LYS A 665 18.30 -6.53 -6.17
C LYS A 665 16.81 -6.86 -6.24
N LEU A 666 16.23 -7.18 -5.10
CA LEU A 666 14.81 -7.39 -4.90
C LEU A 666 14.22 -6.19 -4.18
N TYR A 667 13.17 -5.61 -4.74
CA TYR A 667 12.43 -4.50 -4.18
C TYR A 667 11.00 -4.92 -3.81
N LYS A 668 10.43 -4.34 -2.76
CA LYS A 668 8.98 -4.24 -2.58
C LYS A 668 8.52 -2.98 -3.31
N ILE A 669 7.44 -3.07 -4.05
CA ILE A 669 6.89 -1.93 -4.79
C ILE A 669 5.42 -1.74 -4.47
N ASP A 670 4.97 -0.50 -4.50
CA ASP A 670 3.57 -0.13 -4.30
C ASP A 670 3.12 0.79 -5.45
N LEU A 671 2.11 0.31 -6.18
CA LEU A 671 1.48 1.05 -7.27
C LEU A 671 0.51 2.13 -6.77
N ALA A 672 0.13 2.13 -5.49
CA ALA A 672 -0.80 3.11 -4.95
C ALA A 672 -0.23 4.54 -5.03
N GLY A 673 -1.02 5.46 -5.58
CA GLY A 673 -0.62 6.85 -5.80
C GLY A 673 0.36 7.06 -6.96
N ALA A 674 0.77 6.01 -7.68
CA ALA A 674 1.47 6.16 -8.95
C ALA A 674 0.52 6.70 -10.03
N THR A 675 1.06 7.48 -10.96
CA THR A 675 0.26 8.02 -12.08
C THR A 675 -0.02 6.93 -13.10
N ASP A 676 -1.30 6.72 -13.43
CA ASP A 676 -1.70 5.86 -14.54
C ASP A 676 -1.35 6.54 -15.88
N VAL A 677 -0.47 5.91 -16.65
CA VAL A 677 0.05 6.39 -17.93
C VAL A 677 -0.51 5.62 -19.13
N SER A 678 -1.59 4.85 -18.95
CA SER A 678 -2.19 4.01 -20.01
C SER A 678 -2.51 4.80 -21.28
N GLY A 679 -3.00 6.03 -21.13
CA GLY A 679 -3.32 6.95 -22.23
C GLY A 679 -2.12 7.67 -22.87
N ILE A 680 -0.90 7.44 -22.39
CA ILE A 680 0.30 8.18 -22.81
C ILE A 680 1.21 7.31 -23.69
N ALA A 681 1.38 7.72 -24.95
CA ALA A 681 2.17 6.98 -25.94
C ALA A 681 3.68 7.16 -25.82
N ALA A 682 4.14 8.32 -25.33
CA ALA A 682 5.55 8.65 -25.16
C ALA A 682 5.75 9.46 -23.87
N LEU A 683 6.71 9.05 -23.06
CA LEU A 683 7.04 9.62 -21.75
C LEU A 683 8.50 10.08 -21.76
N PRO A 684 8.84 11.21 -22.40
CA PRO A 684 10.23 11.62 -22.56
C PRO A 684 10.89 11.87 -21.19
N ALA A 685 11.69 10.90 -20.75
CA ALA A 685 12.39 10.92 -19.49
C ALA A 685 13.77 11.58 -19.65
N ARG A 686 14.21 12.31 -18.62
CA ARG A 686 15.53 12.95 -18.57
C ARG A 686 16.33 12.52 -17.36
N ALA A 687 17.63 12.37 -17.55
CA ALA A 687 18.56 12.19 -16.43
C ALA A 687 18.87 13.55 -15.78
N VAL A 688 18.58 13.68 -14.49
CA VAL A 688 18.91 14.86 -13.68
C VAL A 688 19.67 14.36 -12.44
N ASN A 689 20.95 14.75 -12.32
CA ASN A 689 21.83 14.32 -11.22
C ASN A 689 21.90 12.80 -10.99
N GLY A 690 21.79 12.03 -12.08
CA GLY A 690 21.87 10.56 -12.05
C GLY A 690 20.56 9.82 -11.76
N ALA A 691 19.48 10.54 -11.46
CA ALA A 691 18.14 9.99 -11.38
C ALA A 691 17.37 10.25 -12.69
N ILE A 692 16.52 9.31 -13.09
CA ILE A 692 15.57 9.52 -14.18
C ILE A 692 14.36 10.28 -13.65
N GLN A 693 13.93 11.31 -14.37
CA GLN A 693 12.71 12.05 -14.10
C GLN A 693 11.80 12.00 -15.33
N VAL A 694 10.50 11.77 -15.08
CA VAL A 694 9.43 11.85 -16.07
C VAL A 694 8.51 13.00 -15.65
N ASP A 695 8.44 14.04 -16.48
CA ASP A 695 7.68 15.25 -16.14
C ASP A 695 6.19 14.94 -15.97
N GLY A 696 5.60 15.38 -14.85
CA GLY A 696 4.17 15.23 -14.58
C GLY A 696 3.72 13.81 -14.26
N VAL A 697 4.65 12.88 -14.04
CA VAL A 697 4.36 11.49 -13.67
C VAL A 697 4.94 11.23 -12.29
N THR A 698 4.09 10.72 -11.40
CA THR A 698 4.51 10.14 -10.12
C THR A 698 4.85 8.66 -10.37
N PRO A 699 6.13 8.25 -10.28
CA PRO A 699 6.52 6.87 -10.50
C PRO A 699 6.11 5.97 -9.33
N VAL A 700 6.16 4.66 -9.56
CA VAL A 700 5.96 3.62 -8.56
C VAL A 700 6.94 3.79 -7.40
N ARG A 701 6.44 3.61 -6.16
CA ARG A 701 7.30 3.63 -4.97
C ARG A 701 7.99 2.28 -4.85
N LYS A 702 9.29 2.28 -4.54
CA LYS A 702 10.07 1.06 -4.33
C LYS A 702 10.90 1.12 -3.05
N GLU A 703 11.02 -0.01 -2.37
CA GLU A 703 11.80 -0.23 -1.16
C GLU A 703 12.73 -1.42 -1.36
N LEU A 704 14.04 -1.27 -1.12
CA LEU A 704 15.00 -2.36 -1.28
C LEU A 704 14.81 -3.42 -0.18
N LEU A 705 14.47 -4.65 -0.55
CA LEU A 705 14.34 -5.79 0.35
C LEU A 705 15.63 -6.61 0.46
N LEU A 706 16.23 -6.98 -0.68
CA LEU A 706 17.42 -7.81 -0.73
C LEU A 706 18.38 -7.34 -1.81
N ASP A 707 19.67 -7.25 -1.47
CA ASP A 707 20.77 -7.11 -2.43
C ASP A 707 21.54 -8.44 -2.45
N LEU A 708 21.45 -9.19 -3.55
CA LEU A 708 22.03 -10.53 -3.63
C LEU A 708 23.56 -10.50 -3.71
N ASP A 709 24.18 -9.37 -4.08
CA ASP A 709 25.65 -9.21 -4.02
C ASP A 709 26.19 -9.47 -2.61
N THR A 710 25.33 -9.32 -1.60
CA THR A 710 25.68 -9.47 -0.19
C THR A 710 25.78 -10.92 0.28
N LEU A 711 25.24 -11.86 -0.51
CA LEU A 711 25.21 -13.29 -0.16
C LEU A 711 26.55 -14.00 -0.42
N GLY A 712 27.47 -13.38 -1.16
CA GLY A 712 28.77 -13.95 -1.48
C GLY A 712 28.72 -15.18 -2.41
N ILE A 713 27.57 -15.42 -3.05
CA ILE A 713 27.41 -16.43 -4.10
C ILE A 713 27.70 -15.82 -5.48
N THR A 714 28.16 -16.65 -6.41
CA THR A 714 28.30 -16.22 -7.81
C THR A 714 26.95 -16.30 -8.48
N LEU A 715 26.43 -15.16 -8.91
CA LEU A 715 25.13 -15.03 -9.57
C LEU A 715 25.31 -15.11 -11.09
N ASP A 716 24.45 -15.87 -11.75
CA ASP A 716 24.23 -15.79 -13.20
C ASP A 716 23.04 -14.85 -13.50
N ASN A 717 22.41 -14.99 -14.66
CA ASN A 717 21.34 -14.10 -15.13
C ASN A 717 20.02 -14.42 -14.43
N VAL A 718 19.93 -14.10 -13.14
CA VAL A 718 18.70 -14.31 -12.38
C VAL A 718 17.62 -13.40 -12.95
N GLU A 719 16.56 -14.02 -13.47
CA GLU A 719 15.48 -13.35 -14.23
C GLU A 719 14.09 -13.86 -13.85
N GLY A 720 13.99 -14.94 -13.06
CA GLY A 720 12.70 -15.50 -12.64
C GLY A 720 12.53 -15.54 -11.13
N LEU A 721 11.31 -15.33 -10.65
CA LEU A 721 10.93 -15.18 -9.25
C LEU A 721 9.52 -15.74 -8.99
N THR A 722 9.37 -16.59 -7.98
CA THR A 722 8.03 -16.96 -7.49
C THR A 722 8.04 -17.38 -6.03
N PHE A 723 6.87 -17.37 -5.38
CA PHE A 723 6.70 -18.01 -4.09
C PHE A 723 6.57 -19.53 -4.25
N GLY A 724 7.17 -20.30 -3.34
CA GLY A 724 6.97 -21.75 -3.25
C GLY A 724 5.99 -22.17 -2.15
N PRO A 725 6.05 -23.42 -1.64
CA PRO A 725 5.29 -23.83 -0.47
C PRO A 725 5.81 -23.15 0.80
N ARG A 726 4.98 -23.13 1.85
CA ARG A 726 5.47 -22.76 3.19
C ARG A 726 6.46 -23.79 3.71
N LEU A 727 7.48 -23.27 4.39
CA LEU A 727 8.49 -24.08 5.05
C LEU A 727 7.95 -24.63 6.37
N ALA A 728 8.61 -25.64 6.91
CA ALA A 728 8.24 -26.27 8.17
C ALA A 728 8.24 -25.29 9.38
N ASP A 729 8.97 -24.18 9.28
CA ASP A 729 9.01 -23.11 10.27
C ASP A 729 7.97 -22.00 10.03
N SER A 730 7.00 -22.26 9.15
CA SER A 730 5.89 -21.37 8.75
C SER A 730 6.27 -20.17 7.87
N ARG A 731 7.56 -19.96 7.59
CA ARG A 731 7.98 -18.90 6.65
C ARG A 731 7.63 -19.31 5.21
N GLN A 732 7.39 -18.31 4.37
CA GLN A 732 7.07 -18.51 2.97
C GLN A 732 8.37 -18.83 2.20
N SER A 733 8.42 -19.79 1.29
CA SER A 733 9.60 -19.94 0.43
C SER A 733 9.51 -18.98 -0.77
N LEU A 734 10.65 -18.42 -1.16
CA LEU A 734 10.83 -17.59 -2.35
C LEU A 734 11.90 -18.24 -3.22
N ILE A 735 11.55 -18.53 -4.47
CA ILE A 735 12.41 -19.22 -5.42
C ILE A 735 12.80 -18.24 -6.52
N MET A 736 14.08 -18.25 -6.88
CA MET A 736 14.57 -17.51 -8.04
C MET A 736 15.29 -18.46 -9.01
N VAL A 737 15.21 -18.17 -10.31
CA VAL A 737 15.89 -18.93 -11.37
C VAL A 737 16.72 -18.03 -12.25
N SER A 738 17.73 -18.61 -12.88
CA SER A 738 18.58 -17.90 -13.82
C SER A 738 18.69 -18.57 -15.18
N ASP A 739 18.80 -17.75 -16.21
CA ASP A 739 19.34 -18.18 -17.49
C ASP A 739 20.88 -18.31 -17.44
N ASN A 740 21.42 -19.12 -18.36
CA ASN A 740 22.83 -19.40 -18.55
C ASN A 740 23.44 -18.73 -19.79
N ASN A 741 22.69 -17.94 -20.56
CA ASN A 741 23.11 -17.19 -21.74
C ASN A 741 23.87 -18.03 -22.79
N PHE A 742 23.71 -19.36 -22.70
CA PHE A 742 24.33 -20.40 -23.53
C PHE A 742 25.87 -20.35 -23.62
N ALA A 743 26.53 -19.71 -22.66
CA ALA A 743 28.00 -19.66 -22.60
C ALA A 743 28.56 -20.79 -21.72
N ALA A 744 29.72 -21.34 -22.10
CA ALA A 744 30.38 -22.42 -21.34
C ALA A 744 30.86 -22.00 -19.93
N SER A 745 30.91 -20.70 -19.65
CA SER A 745 31.29 -20.13 -18.34
C SER A 745 30.10 -19.83 -17.42
N GLN A 746 28.87 -20.07 -17.90
CA GLN A 746 27.63 -19.72 -17.22
C GLN A 746 26.84 -20.99 -16.85
N VAL A 747 25.86 -20.85 -15.97
CA VAL A 747 25.05 -21.94 -15.40
C VAL A 747 23.59 -21.50 -15.21
N THR A 748 22.66 -22.44 -15.30
CA THR A 748 21.28 -22.23 -14.88
C THR A 748 21.19 -22.49 -13.39
N GLN A 749 20.76 -21.50 -12.61
CA GLN A 749 20.67 -21.57 -11.15
C GLN A 749 19.21 -21.67 -10.72
N VAL A 750 19.01 -22.36 -9.60
CA VAL A 750 17.80 -22.27 -8.77
C VAL A 750 18.24 -21.86 -7.38
N LEU A 751 17.73 -20.74 -6.89
CA LEU A 751 18.03 -20.18 -5.58
C LEU A 751 16.75 -20.27 -4.73
N ALA A 752 16.88 -20.64 -3.46
CA ALA A 752 15.75 -20.64 -2.54
C ALA A 752 16.04 -19.75 -1.33
N PHE A 753 15.00 -19.06 -0.88
CA PHE A 753 15.01 -18.22 0.29
C PHE A 753 13.77 -18.50 1.16
N ALA A 754 13.88 -18.28 2.47
CA ALA A 754 12.76 -18.26 3.41
C ALA A 754 12.40 -16.82 3.70
N VAL A 755 11.15 -16.42 3.45
CA VAL A 755 10.68 -15.07 3.62
C VAL A 755 9.57 -14.92 4.64
N GLU A 756 9.62 -13.83 5.39
CA GLU A 756 8.55 -13.44 6.32
C GLU A 756 7.66 -12.42 5.60
N VAL A 757 6.42 -12.82 5.30
CA VAL A 757 5.40 -11.96 4.68
C VAL A 757 4.44 -11.46 5.77
N ASP A 758 4.14 -10.15 5.75
CA ASP A 758 3.35 -9.47 6.79
C ASP A 758 1.91 -9.98 6.87
N ASP A 759 1.37 -10.47 5.75
CA ASP A 759 0.11 -11.19 5.69
C ASP A 759 0.37 -12.62 5.19
N PRO A 760 0.02 -13.65 5.98
CA PRO A 760 0.15 -15.02 5.52
C PRO A 760 -0.76 -15.26 4.31
N ILE A 761 -0.20 -15.67 3.16
CA ILE A 761 -0.96 -16.38 2.13
C ILE A 761 -1.52 -17.64 2.81
N PRO A 762 -2.84 -17.80 3.00
CA PRO A 762 -3.42 -18.94 3.72
C PRO A 762 -2.97 -20.29 3.12
N PRO A 763 -2.96 -21.38 3.91
CA PRO A 763 -2.67 -22.71 3.38
C PRO A 763 -3.68 -23.07 2.27
N ALA A 764 -3.22 -23.75 1.21
CA ALA A 764 -4.06 -24.20 0.10
C ALA A 764 -4.88 -25.47 0.41
N ALA A 765 -5.24 -25.73 1.67
CA ALA A 765 -5.97 -26.93 2.06
C ALA A 765 -7.42 -26.57 2.38
N ALA A 766 -8.36 -27.41 1.98
CA ALA A 766 -9.74 -27.34 2.43
C ALA A 766 -9.82 -27.30 3.97
N GLU A 767 -10.29 -26.19 4.51
CA GLU A 767 -10.45 -25.90 5.92
C GLU A 767 -11.93 -25.92 6.31
N ARG A 768 -12.17 -26.22 7.59
CA ARG A 768 -13.49 -26.05 8.19
C ARG A 768 -13.37 -25.03 9.31
N LEU A 769 -13.96 -23.87 9.08
CA LEU A 769 -14.00 -22.76 10.02
C LEU A 769 -15.39 -22.72 10.67
N THR A 770 -15.43 -22.43 11.96
CA THR A 770 -16.69 -22.32 12.70
C THR A 770 -16.53 -21.24 13.75
N GLY A 771 -17.38 -20.22 13.66
CA GLY A 771 -17.47 -19.10 14.58
C GLY A 771 -18.09 -19.51 15.92
N THR A 772 -18.27 -18.49 16.74
CA THR A 772 -18.84 -18.52 18.08
C THR A 772 -20.24 -17.90 18.05
N ASP A 773 -20.87 -17.75 19.21
CA ASP A 773 -22.18 -17.07 19.29
C ASP A 773 -22.04 -15.52 19.31
N ALA A 774 -20.91 -14.98 18.87
CA ALA A 774 -20.59 -13.55 18.87
C ALA A 774 -20.09 -13.13 17.49
N ALA A 775 -20.15 -11.83 17.17
CA ALA A 775 -19.64 -11.31 15.90
C ALA A 775 -18.18 -11.72 15.64
N ASP A 776 -17.99 -12.52 14.60
CA ASP A 776 -16.74 -13.12 14.18
C ASP A 776 -16.26 -12.60 12.82
N THR A 777 -14.99 -12.88 12.50
CA THR A 777 -14.43 -12.65 11.17
C THR A 777 -13.67 -13.90 10.75
N LEU A 778 -14.19 -14.61 9.73
CA LEU A 778 -13.67 -15.90 9.27
C LEU A 778 -13.30 -15.81 7.78
N ARG A 779 -12.20 -16.46 7.38
CA ARG A 779 -11.65 -16.42 6.01
C ARG A 779 -11.18 -17.82 5.60
N GLY A 780 -11.79 -18.39 4.56
CA GLY A 780 -11.49 -19.72 4.01
C GLY A 780 -10.08 -19.79 3.43
N GLY A 781 -9.79 -18.99 2.41
CA GLY A 781 -8.45 -18.86 1.86
C GLY A 781 -8.34 -19.29 0.41
N TRP A 782 -7.70 -20.43 0.13
CA TRP A 782 -7.28 -20.81 -1.22
C TRP A 782 -7.69 -22.23 -1.63
N GLY A 783 -8.57 -22.87 -0.86
CA GLY A 783 -9.05 -24.24 -1.12
C GLY A 783 -10.56 -24.31 -1.01
N ASP A 784 -11.15 -25.45 -1.40
CA ASP A 784 -12.59 -25.70 -1.25
C ASP A 784 -12.97 -25.80 0.24
N ASP A 785 -13.37 -24.68 0.82
CA ASP A 785 -13.51 -24.45 2.25
C ASP A 785 -14.95 -24.58 2.74
N VAL A 786 -15.09 -24.72 4.06
CA VAL A 786 -16.40 -24.76 4.72
C VAL A 786 -16.39 -23.77 5.89
N VAL A 787 -17.10 -22.65 5.74
CA VAL A 787 -17.13 -21.54 6.70
C VAL A 787 -18.51 -21.46 7.35
N PHE A 788 -18.58 -21.43 8.68
CA PHE A 788 -19.83 -21.26 9.44
C PHE A 788 -19.72 -20.11 10.45
N GLY A 789 -20.61 -19.11 10.39
CA GLY A 789 -20.62 -17.97 11.33
C GLY A 789 -21.23 -18.31 12.69
N ALA A 790 -22.34 -19.03 12.70
CA ALA A 790 -23.13 -19.48 13.86
C ALA A 790 -24.16 -18.47 14.37
N LEU A 791 -23.93 -17.76 15.49
CA LEU A 791 -24.84 -16.66 15.91
C LEU A 791 -24.01 -15.39 15.98
N GLY A 792 -24.60 -14.25 15.63
CA GLY A 792 -23.88 -12.97 15.71
C GLY A 792 -24.08 -12.19 14.43
N ASN A 793 -23.30 -11.13 14.26
CA ASN A 793 -23.26 -10.40 12.99
C ASN A 793 -21.84 -10.58 12.47
N ASP A 794 -21.67 -11.52 11.56
CA ASP A 794 -20.39 -12.09 11.17
C ASP A 794 -19.89 -11.52 9.84
N LEU A 795 -18.57 -11.58 9.65
CA LEU A 795 -17.89 -11.27 8.40
C LEU A 795 -17.22 -12.52 7.86
N LEU A 796 -17.77 -13.11 6.80
CA LEU A 796 -17.35 -14.40 6.25
C LEU A 796 -16.83 -14.24 4.81
N PHE A 797 -15.72 -14.92 4.51
CA PHE A 797 -15.09 -14.88 3.20
C PHE A 797 -14.65 -16.29 2.80
N GLY A 798 -15.05 -16.79 1.62
CA GLY A 798 -14.53 -18.03 1.02
C GLY A 798 -13.13 -17.80 0.44
N GLU A 799 -12.97 -16.70 -0.29
CA GLU A 799 -11.76 -16.23 -0.95
C GLU A 799 -11.46 -16.96 -2.28
N ASN A 800 -10.80 -18.12 -2.32
CA ASN A 800 -10.71 -18.91 -3.55
C ASN A 800 -11.02 -20.37 -3.23
N GLY A 801 -11.72 -21.05 -4.12
CA GLY A 801 -12.03 -22.44 -3.91
C GLY A 801 -13.32 -22.83 -4.59
N ARG A 802 -13.99 -23.79 -3.98
CA ARG A 802 -15.41 -24.06 -4.19
C ARG A 802 -15.97 -24.23 -2.82
N ASP A 803 -16.40 -23.10 -2.28
CA ASP A 803 -16.58 -22.91 -0.88
C ASP A 803 -18.04 -23.11 -0.50
N PHE A 804 -18.23 -23.55 0.73
CA PHE A 804 -19.53 -23.57 1.36
C PHE A 804 -19.52 -22.58 2.52
N ILE A 805 -20.35 -21.55 2.45
CA ILE A 805 -20.50 -20.55 3.52
C ILE A 805 -21.91 -20.63 4.07
N GLY A 806 -22.04 -20.86 5.38
CA GLY A 806 -23.31 -20.70 6.12
C GLY A 806 -23.17 -19.61 7.17
N ALA A 807 -23.87 -18.49 6.98
CA ALA A 807 -23.71 -17.34 7.85
C ALA A 807 -24.28 -17.59 9.26
N GLY A 808 -25.51 -18.11 9.32
CA GLY A 808 -26.13 -18.53 10.57
C GLY A 808 -27.22 -17.57 10.98
N ALA A 809 -27.28 -17.19 12.25
CA ALA A 809 -28.31 -16.26 12.72
C ALA A 809 -27.74 -14.88 13.06
N GLY A 810 -28.33 -13.84 12.49
CA GLY A 810 -28.06 -12.42 12.71
C GLY A 810 -27.96 -11.67 11.39
N ASP A 811 -27.55 -10.40 11.40
CA ASP A 811 -27.41 -9.66 10.12
C ASP A 811 -25.93 -9.75 9.69
N ASP A 812 -25.65 -10.62 8.72
CA ASP A 812 -24.32 -11.07 8.35
C ASP A 812 -23.82 -10.48 7.02
N PHE A 813 -22.50 -10.57 6.82
CA PHE A 813 -21.84 -10.35 5.53
C PHE A 813 -21.14 -11.64 5.11
N ALA A 814 -21.40 -12.11 3.89
CA ALA A 814 -20.71 -13.26 3.30
C ALA A 814 -20.32 -13.00 1.84
N SER A 815 -19.14 -13.48 1.44
CA SER A 815 -18.61 -13.38 0.07
C SER A 815 -17.94 -14.71 -0.29
N GLY A 816 -18.36 -15.31 -1.40
CA GLY A 816 -17.80 -16.55 -1.95
C GLY A 816 -16.37 -16.33 -2.40
N GLY A 817 -16.19 -15.42 -3.35
CA GLY A 817 -14.88 -15.07 -3.89
C GLY A 817 -14.67 -15.72 -5.25
N PHE A 818 -13.54 -16.39 -5.45
CA PHE A 818 -13.21 -17.02 -6.72
C PHE A 818 -13.55 -18.49 -6.72
N GLY A 819 -14.24 -18.90 -7.78
CA GLY A 819 -14.58 -20.28 -8.02
C GLY A 819 -16.02 -20.55 -7.63
N ARG A 820 -16.48 -21.76 -7.95
CA ARG A 820 -17.90 -22.08 -7.87
C ARG A 820 -18.34 -22.36 -6.43
N ASP A 821 -18.96 -21.37 -5.81
CA ASP A 821 -19.28 -21.33 -4.39
C ASP A 821 -20.77 -21.55 -4.10
N GLU A 822 -21.06 -21.88 -2.84
CA GLU A 822 -22.39 -22.02 -2.26
C GLU A 822 -22.48 -21.16 -0.98
N VAL A 823 -23.20 -20.04 -1.05
CA VAL A 823 -23.29 -19.03 0.03
C VAL A 823 -24.72 -18.96 0.57
N HIS A 824 -24.89 -19.18 1.88
CA HIS A 824 -26.18 -19.18 2.59
C HIS A 824 -26.21 -18.11 3.69
N GLY A 825 -27.23 -17.23 3.66
CA GLY A 825 -27.52 -16.25 4.71
C GLY A 825 -28.14 -16.88 5.96
N GLU A 826 -29.05 -17.83 5.78
CA GLU A 826 -29.83 -18.46 6.86
C GLU A 826 -30.79 -17.47 7.55
N ASP A 827 -30.69 -17.20 8.86
CA ASP A 827 -31.64 -16.35 9.60
C ASP A 827 -31.10 -14.91 9.74
N GLY A 828 -31.55 -13.93 8.97
CA GLY A 828 -30.86 -12.63 8.98
C GLY A 828 -31.44 -11.56 8.08
N ASN A 829 -30.91 -10.34 8.12
CA ASN A 829 -31.00 -9.46 6.95
C ASN A 829 -29.59 -9.30 6.41
N ASP A 830 -29.23 -10.19 5.49
CA ASP A 830 -27.85 -10.45 5.14
C ASP A 830 -27.42 -9.67 3.90
N LEU A 831 -26.11 -9.58 3.75
CA LEU A 831 -25.46 -9.05 2.57
C LEU A 831 -24.52 -10.11 2.00
N LEU A 832 -24.94 -10.72 0.89
CA LEU A 832 -24.33 -11.91 0.30
C LEU A 832 -23.80 -11.64 -1.11
N PHE A 833 -22.61 -12.14 -1.41
CA PHE A 833 -21.95 -12.05 -2.71
C PHE A 833 -21.48 -13.45 -3.17
N GLY A 834 -21.79 -13.82 -4.42
CA GLY A 834 -21.15 -14.95 -5.11
C GLY A 834 -19.73 -14.60 -5.54
N ASP A 835 -19.59 -13.44 -6.17
CA ASP A 835 -18.36 -12.85 -6.73
C ASP A 835 -18.01 -13.39 -8.12
N ASP A 836 -17.05 -14.31 -8.30
CA ASP A 836 -16.59 -14.74 -9.63
C ASP A 836 -16.79 -16.24 -9.87
N ASP A 837 -17.22 -16.61 -11.09
CA ASP A 837 -17.61 -17.95 -11.57
C ASP A 837 -19.10 -18.31 -11.31
N ASP A 838 -19.55 -19.53 -11.69
CA ASP A 838 -20.98 -19.90 -11.68
C ASP A 838 -21.47 -20.31 -10.27
N ASP A 839 -22.01 -19.38 -9.48
CA ASP A 839 -22.26 -19.55 -8.04
C ASP A 839 -23.70 -19.92 -7.66
N GLY A 840 -23.88 -20.36 -6.41
CA GLY A 840 -25.17 -20.51 -5.75
C GLY A 840 -25.27 -19.63 -4.51
N VAL A 841 -26.16 -18.63 -4.50
CA VAL A 841 -26.34 -17.73 -3.36
C VAL A 841 -27.80 -17.75 -2.87
N TYR A 842 -27.99 -17.97 -1.58
CA TYR A 842 -29.28 -18.21 -0.92
C TYR A 842 -29.47 -17.24 0.25
N GLY A 843 -30.42 -16.29 0.13
CA GLY A 843 -30.79 -15.36 1.21
C GLY A 843 -31.43 -16.08 2.40
N GLU A 844 -32.32 -17.02 2.12
CA GLU A 844 -33.11 -17.76 3.11
C GLU A 844 -34.11 -16.88 3.89
N ALA A 845 -33.89 -16.58 5.17
CA ALA A 845 -34.92 -15.97 6.02
C ALA A 845 -34.57 -14.55 6.44
N GLY A 846 -35.19 -13.57 5.78
CA GLY A 846 -35.28 -12.17 6.20
C GLY A 846 -35.23 -11.25 5.00
N ASN A 847 -34.74 -10.00 5.13
CA ASN A 847 -34.74 -9.06 3.99
C ASN A 847 -33.31 -8.86 3.49
N ASP A 848 -32.93 -9.69 2.53
CA ASP A 848 -31.54 -9.90 2.15
C ASP A 848 -31.15 -9.05 0.95
N ARG A 849 -29.83 -8.88 0.80
CA ARG A 849 -29.22 -8.33 -0.42
C ARG A 849 -28.27 -9.35 -0.98
N VAL A 850 -28.60 -9.87 -2.15
CA VAL A 850 -27.91 -10.97 -2.82
C VAL A 850 -27.36 -10.50 -4.17
N TYR A 851 -26.07 -10.70 -4.39
CA TYR A 851 -25.37 -10.31 -5.61
C TYR A 851 -24.63 -11.52 -6.19
N GLY A 852 -24.85 -11.84 -7.47
CA GLY A 852 -24.20 -12.94 -8.18
C GLY A 852 -22.75 -12.63 -8.52
N GLY A 853 -22.55 -11.58 -9.31
CA GLY A 853 -21.22 -11.12 -9.69
C GLY A 853 -20.92 -11.45 -11.15
N THR A 854 -19.83 -12.15 -11.45
CA THR A 854 -19.54 -12.63 -12.81
C THR A 854 -19.75 -14.12 -12.90
N GLY A 855 -20.56 -14.62 -13.82
CA GLY A 855 -20.86 -16.05 -13.79
C GLY A 855 -22.02 -16.46 -14.67
N ASN A 856 -22.71 -17.52 -14.26
CA ASN A 856 -24.07 -17.83 -14.69
C ASN A 856 -24.72 -18.41 -13.44
N ASP A 857 -25.22 -17.50 -12.62
CA ASP A 857 -25.43 -17.76 -11.20
C ASP A 857 -26.82 -18.30 -10.92
N PHE A 858 -26.95 -18.91 -9.75
CA PHE A 858 -28.22 -19.31 -9.19
C PHE A 858 -28.44 -18.54 -7.89
N LEU A 859 -29.36 -17.57 -7.90
CA LEU A 859 -29.62 -16.66 -6.80
C LEU A 859 -31.06 -16.80 -6.32
N THR A 860 -31.27 -16.84 -5.00
CA THR A 860 -32.61 -16.81 -4.39
C THR A 860 -32.65 -15.87 -3.18
N GLY A 861 -33.69 -15.04 -3.06
CA GLY A 861 -33.99 -14.28 -1.85
C GLY A 861 -34.69 -15.13 -0.78
N ASP A 862 -35.49 -16.10 -1.23
CA ASP A 862 -36.30 -17.01 -0.43
C ASP A 862 -37.41 -16.36 0.40
N ALA A 863 -37.20 -15.86 1.62
CA ALA A 863 -38.28 -15.43 2.50
C ALA A 863 -38.05 -14.05 3.13
N GLY A 864 -38.45 -13.00 2.42
CA GLY A 864 -38.73 -11.69 2.96
C GLY A 864 -38.88 -10.69 1.82
N ASN A 865 -38.44 -9.45 2.00
CA ASN A 865 -38.49 -8.48 0.91
C ASN A 865 -37.06 -8.21 0.45
N ASP A 866 -36.65 -8.97 -0.55
CA ASP A 866 -35.25 -9.14 -0.88
C ASP A 866 -34.84 -8.24 -2.05
N THR A 867 -33.55 -8.01 -2.16
CA THR A 867 -32.94 -7.40 -3.35
C THR A 867 -31.93 -8.37 -3.91
N VAL A 868 -32.21 -8.91 -5.09
CA VAL A 868 -31.37 -9.94 -5.74
C VAL A 868 -30.91 -9.43 -7.10
N SER A 869 -29.61 -9.52 -7.37
CA SER A 869 -28.97 -8.98 -8.58
C SER A 869 -28.03 -10.00 -9.20
N GLY A 870 -28.29 -10.41 -10.45
CA GLY A 870 -27.42 -11.32 -11.24
C GLY A 870 -26.07 -10.70 -11.57
N GLU A 871 -26.10 -9.48 -12.10
CA GLU A 871 -24.92 -8.70 -12.51
C GLU A 871 -24.40 -9.10 -13.90
N GLN A 872 -23.34 -9.89 -14.02
CA GLN A 872 -22.79 -10.30 -15.33
C GLN A 872 -22.98 -11.79 -15.56
N GLY A 873 -23.70 -12.16 -16.62
CA GLY A 873 -23.81 -13.56 -17.02
C GLY A 873 -25.21 -13.95 -17.44
N ASN A 874 -25.47 -15.26 -17.62
CA ASN A 874 -26.83 -15.72 -17.89
C ASN A 874 -27.39 -16.35 -16.63
N ASP A 875 -28.00 -15.52 -15.80
CA ASP A 875 -28.29 -15.85 -14.41
C ASP A 875 -29.71 -16.41 -14.24
N LYS A 876 -29.92 -17.09 -13.11
CA LYS A 876 -31.23 -17.51 -12.64
C LYS A 876 -31.48 -16.86 -11.29
N VAL A 877 -32.42 -15.92 -11.28
CA VAL A 877 -32.69 -15.04 -10.15
C VAL A 877 -34.12 -15.28 -9.66
N PHE A 878 -34.27 -15.62 -8.38
CA PHE A 878 -35.58 -15.88 -7.76
C PHE A 878 -35.81 -14.99 -6.52
N GLY A 879 -36.99 -14.37 -6.41
CA GLY A 879 -37.36 -13.57 -5.24
C GLY A 879 -37.78 -14.45 -4.08
N GLY A 880 -38.86 -15.21 -4.27
CA GLY A 880 -39.35 -16.15 -3.27
C GLY A 880 -40.65 -15.69 -2.65
N ILE A 881 -40.70 -15.47 -1.34
CA ILE A 881 -41.88 -15.04 -0.58
C ILE A 881 -41.67 -13.63 -0.05
N GLY A 882 -42.43 -12.69 -0.57
CA GLY A 882 -42.52 -11.30 -0.12
C GLY A 882 -42.46 -10.36 -1.32
N ASN A 883 -42.17 -9.09 -1.11
CA ASN A 883 -42.15 -8.11 -2.21
C ASN A 883 -40.71 -7.82 -2.59
N ASP A 884 -40.25 -8.42 -3.67
CA ASP A 884 -38.84 -8.49 -4.02
C ASP A 884 -38.45 -7.52 -5.13
N LEU A 885 -37.16 -7.18 -5.16
CA LEU A 885 -36.53 -6.46 -6.26
C LEU A 885 -35.49 -7.37 -6.94
N LEU A 886 -35.77 -7.78 -8.18
CA LEU A 886 -34.92 -8.65 -8.97
C LEU A 886 -34.32 -7.91 -10.16
N LEU A 887 -33.00 -7.99 -10.30
CA LEU A 887 -32.23 -7.37 -11.38
C LEU A 887 -31.40 -8.46 -12.09
N GLY A 888 -31.61 -8.69 -13.39
CA GLY A 888 -30.74 -9.56 -14.19
C GLY A 888 -29.41 -8.86 -14.50
N ASN A 889 -29.51 -7.66 -15.05
CA ASN A 889 -28.43 -6.79 -15.52
C ASN A 889 -27.85 -7.21 -16.89
N GLU A 890 -26.62 -7.73 -16.99
CA GLU A 890 -26.00 -8.07 -18.29
C GLU A 890 -26.08 -9.56 -18.59
N GLY A 891 -26.64 -9.93 -19.75
CA GLY A 891 -26.69 -11.29 -20.27
C GLY A 891 -28.12 -11.77 -20.47
N ASN A 892 -28.33 -13.07 -20.75
CA ASN A 892 -29.67 -13.59 -21.03
C ASN A 892 -30.21 -14.30 -19.79
N ASP A 893 -30.99 -13.58 -18.99
CA ASP A 893 -31.33 -13.97 -17.64
C ASP A 893 -32.71 -14.64 -17.54
N PHE A 894 -32.91 -15.39 -16.46
CA PHE A 894 -34.22 -15.88 -16.06
C PHE A 894 -34.58 -15.36 -14.66
N LEU A 895 -35.64 -14.57 -14.57
CA LEU A 895 -36.12 -13.97 -13.32
C LEU A 895 -37.50 -14.54 -12.94
N GLY A 896 -37.65 -14.99 -11.69
CA GLY A 896 -38.93 -15.42 -11.11
C GLY A 896 -39.24 -14.64 -9.83
N GLY A 897 -40.33 -13.85 -9.82
CA GLY A 897 -40.75 -13.05 -8.65
C GLY A 897 -41.10 -13.93 -7.45
N GLY A 898 -42.11 -14.78 -7.64
CA GLY A 898 -42.57 -15.71 -6.61
C GLY A 898 -43.89 -15.25 -6.03
N ALA A 899 -44.02 -15.21 -4.71
CA ALA A 899 -45.24 -14.82 -4.03
C ALA A 899 -45.12 -13.43 -3.40
N GLY A 900 -45.84 -12.46 -3.94
CA GLY A 900 -45.90 -11.09 -3.45
C GLY A 900 -45.91 -10.11 -4.61
N SER A 901 -45.79 -8.81 -4.32
CA SER A 901 -45.77 -7.79 -5.36
C SER A 901 -44.34 -7.40 -5.70
N ASP A 902 -43.83 -7.95 -6.78
CA ASP A 902 -42.41 -7.92 -7.11
C ASP A 902 -42.08 -6.90 -8.20
N MET A 903 -40.81 -6.49 -8.26
CA MET A 903 -40.27 -5.66 -9.32
C MET A 903 -39.10 -6.37 -9.99
N LEU A 904 -39.30 -6.76 -11.25
CA LEU A 904 -38.34 -7.52 -12.06
C LEU A 904 -37.78 -6.64 -13.18
N SER A 905 -36.46 -6.64 -13.35
CA SER A 905 -35.76 -5.93 -14.41
C SER A 905 -34.75 -6.85 -15.08
N GLY A 906 -34.99 -7.24 -16.34
CA GLY A 906 -34.11 -8.11 -17.13
C GLY A 906 -32.75 -7.44 -17.36
N GLY A 907 -32.72 -6.37 -18.15
CA GLY A 907 -31.52 -5.55 -18.30
C GLY A 907 -31.05 -5.53 -19.74
N ALA A 908 -29.92 -6.15 -20.05
CA ALA A 908 -29.33 -6.18 -21.37
C ALA A 908 -29.11 -7.62 -21.82
N GLY A 909 -29.87 -8.07 -22.82
CA GLY A 909 -29.80 -9.44 -23.35
C GLY A 909 -31.20 -9.91 -23.71
N ASP A 910 -31.37 -11.17 -24.12
CA ASP A 910 -32.71 -11.72 -24.41
C ASP A 910 -33.22 -12.48 -23.17
N ASP A 911 -34.00 -11.79 -22.32
CA ASP A 911 -34.35 -12.24 -20.97
C ASP A 911 -35.70 -12.98 -20.88
N GLY A 912 -35.88 -13.79 -19.84
CA GLY A 912 -37.15 -14.42 -19.47
C GLY A 912 -37.61 -14.00 -18.07
N LEU A 913 -38.71 -13.24 -17.97
CA LEU A 913 -39.25 -12.75 -16.69
C LEU A 913 -40.61 -13.40 -16.41
N ASN A 914 -40.81 -13.86 -15.17
CA ASN A 914 -42.06 -14.42 -14.67
C ASN A 914 -42.41 -13.82 -13.29
N GLY A 915 -43.47 -13.02 -13.20
CA GLY A 915 -43.91 -12.42 -11.93
C GLY A 915 -44.41 -13.45 -10.91
N GLU A 916 -45.15 -14.46 -11.40
CA GLU A 916 -45.80 -15.50 -10.57
C GLU A 916 -47.04 -14.99 -9.80
N ASP A 917 -47.07 -15.01 -8.47
CA ASP A 917 -48.27 -14.71 -7.69
C ASP A 917 -48.20 -13.28 -7.11
N GLY A 918 -48.95 -12.32 -7.65
CA GLY A 918 -49.15 -11.00 -7.07
C GLY A 918 -49.36 -9.88 -8.09
N ASP A 919 -49.34 -8.62 -7.64
CA ASP A 919 -49.38 -7.47 -8.55
C ASP A 919 -47.94 -7.05 -8.87
N ASP A 920 -47.40 -7.47 -10.01
CA ASP A 920 -45.97 -7.33 -10.34
C ASP A 920 -45.64 -6.20 -11.31
N VAL A 921 -44.36 -5.79 -11.34
CA VAL A 921 -43.84 -4.81 -12.31
C VAL A 921 -42.65 -5.39 -13.06
N LEU A 922 -42.79 -5.60 -14.37
CA LEU A 922 -41.79 -6.23 -15.22
C LEU A 922 -41.21 -5.22 -16.23
N PHE A 923 -39.89 -5.10 -16.24
CA PHE A 923 -39.10 -4.35 -17.21
C PHE A 923 -38.18 -5.34 -17.96
N GLY A 924 -38.46 -5.60 -19.24
CA GLY A 924 -37.52 -6.37 -20.08
C GLY A 924 -36.20 -5.59 -20.27
N ASN A 925 -36.33 -4.30 -20.57
CA ASN A 925 -35.23 -3.41 -20.96
C ASN A 925 -34.63 -3.85 -22.31
N ALA A 926 -33.32 -3.72 -22.50
CA ALA A 926 -32.68 -3.86 -23.81
C ALA A 926 -32.55 -5.32 -24.22
N GLY A 927 -33.47 -5.80 -25.07
CA GLY A 927 -33.48 -7.23 -25.37
C GLY A 927 -34.56 -7.64 -26.36
N ASN A 928 -34.67 -8.93 -26.64
CA ASN A 928 -35.93 -9.49 -27.13
C ASN A 928 -36.50 -10.39 -26.04
N ASP A 929 -37.25 -9.80 -25.13
CA ASP A 929 -37.56 -10.45 -23.86
C ASP A 929 -38.88 -11.22 -23.90
N ALA A 930 -39.00 -12.24 -23.05
CA ALA A 930 -40.19 -13.04 -22.84
C ALA A 930 -40.77 -12.76 -21.45
N LEU A 931 -41.93 -12.10 -21.39
CA LEU A 931 -42.54 -11.62 -20.15
C LEU A 931 -43.83 -12.39 -19.84
N VAL A 932 -43.95 -12.87 -18.60
CA VAL A 932 -45.14 -13.52 -18.03
C VAL A 932 -45.49 -12.80 -16.73
N GLY A 933 -46.70 -12.24 -16.63
CA GLY A 933 -47.16 -11.53 -15.44
C GLY A 933 -47.51 -12.50 -14.32
N GLY A 934 -48.28 -13.53 -14.65
CA GLY A 934 -48.78 -14.50 -13.67
C GLY A 934 -50.17 -14.13 -13.16
N ALA A 935 -50.36 -14.24 -11.85
CA ALA A 935 -51.63 -14.08 -11.17
C ALA A 935 -51.69 -12.75 -10.41
N GLY A 936 -52.46 -11.80 -10.92
CA GLY A 936 -52.75 -10.56 -10.22
C GLY A 936 -52.99 -9.46 -11.24
N ARG A 937 -52.60 -8.23 -10.90
CA ARG A 937 -52.67 -7.12 -11.84
C ARG A 937 -51.28 -6.56 -12.10
N ASP A 938 -50.75 -6.93 -13.26
CA ASP A 938 -49.35 -6.71 -13.55
C ASP A 938 -49.11 -5.46 -14.40
N ILE A 939 -47.89 -4.93 -14.32
CA ILE A 939 -47.42 -3.80 -15.11
C ILE A 939 -46.24 -4.26 -15.96
N PHE A 940 -46.43 -4.30 -17.28
CA PHE A 940 -45.36 -4.50 -18.25
C PHE A 940 -44.89 -3.14 -18.75
N ALA A 941 -43.63 -2.80 -18.49
CA ALA A 941 -43.07 -1.48 -18.78
C ALA A 941 -42.13 -1.52 -20.00
N PHE A 942 -42.32 -0.55 -20.91
CA PHE A 942 -41.58 -0.46 -22.17
C PHE A 942 -41.08 0.96 -22.45
N GLY A 943 -39.86 1.03 -22.97
CA GLY A 943 -39.11 2.21 -23.37
C GLY A 943 -38.70 2.21 -24.85
N ARG A 944 -37.77 3.10 -25.19
CA ARG A 944 -37.09 3.10 -26.50
C ARG A 944 -35.77 2.37 -26.34
N GLY A 945 -35.47 1.44 -27.25
CA GLY A 945 -34.24 0.65 -27.19
C GLY A 945 -34.45 -0.74 -26.61
N ASP A 946 -35.64 -1.01 -26.08
CA ASP A 946 -36.04 -2.27 -25.45
C ASP A 946 -36.23 -3.46 -26.42
N GLY A 947 -35.68 -3.38 -27.63
CA GLY A 947 -35.84 -4.41 -28.68
C GLY A 947 -37.26 -4.98 -28.86
N ARG A 948 -37.40 -6.31 -29.03
CA ARG A 948 -38.64 -6.94 -29.51
C ARG A 948 -39.25 -7.95 -28.53
N ASP A 949 -39.96 -7.43 -27.55
CA ASP A 949 -40.49 -8.22 -26.45
C ASP A 949 -41.79 -8.96 -26.78
N VAL A 950 -42.06 -10.00 -26.00
CA VAL A 950 -43.26 -10.84 -26.07
C VAL A 950 -43.90 -10.96 -24.68
N VAL A 951 -45.14 -10.49 -24.54
CA VAL A 951 -45.98 -10.72 -23.35
C VAL A 951 -46.90 -11.92 -23.60
N GLN A 952 -46.87 -12.94 -22.74
CA GLN A 952 -47.47 -14.24 -23.02
C GLN A 952 -48.90 -14.43 -22.50
N ASP A 953 -49.24 -13.81 -21.36
CA ASP A 953 -50.45 -14.10 -20.58
C ASP A 953 -51.33 -12.88 -20.26
N PHE A 954 -51.07 -11.75 -20.93
CA PHE A 954 -51.77 -10.48 -20.73
C PHE A 954 -53.30 -10.59 -20.59
N VAL A 955 -53.83 -10.06 -19.49
CA VAL A 955 -55.27 -10.03 -19.15
C VAL A 955 -55.90 -8.68 -19.53
N ALA A 956 -56.57 -8.67 -20.69
CA ALA A 956 -57.27 -7.48 -21.18
C ALA A 956 -58.64 -7.27 -20.51
N GLY A 957 -58.67 -6.42 -19.48
CA GLY A 957 -59.90 -5.87 -18.88
C GLY A 957 -60.57 -6.80 -17.86
N GLY A 958 -61.25 -6.20 -16.88
CA GLY A 958 -61.73 -6.91 -15.69
C GLY A 958 -61.10 -6.35 -14.40
N PRO A 959 -61.32 -6.99 -13.24
CA PRO A 959 -60.72 -6.54 -11.97
C PRO A 959 -59.21 -6.82 -11.87
N GLU A 960 -58.71 -7.86 -12.56
CA GLU A 960 -57.30 -8.30 -12.63
C GLU A 960 -56.73 -7.94 -14.01
N ALA A 961 -56.91 -6.68 -14.42
CA ALA A 961 -56.56 -6.24 -15.77
C ALA A 961 -55.18 -5.60 -15.82
N ASP A 962 -54.27 -6.21 -16.57
CA ASP A 962 -52.87 -5.78 -16.69
C ASP A 962 -52.73 -4.42 -17.37
N ILE A 963 -51.57 -3.81 -17.12
CA ILE A 963 -51.20 -2.48 -17.58
C ILE A 963 -49.95 -2.56 -18.45
N LEU A 964 -50.02 -1.98 -19.63
CA LEU A 964 -48.86 -1.63 -20.44
C LEU A 964 -48.43 -0.22 -20.05
N SER A 965 -47.25 -0.07 -19.46
CA SER A 965 -46.65 1.21 -19.13
C SER A 965 -45.64 1.63 -20.19
N PHE A 966 -45.83 2.82 -20.75
CA PHE A 966 -44.88 3.40 -21.72
C PHE A 966 -44.09 4.52 -21.06
N ASN A 967 -42.79 4.30 -20.93
CA ASN A 967 -41.86 5.17 -20.21
C ASN A 967 -41.07 6.06 -21.18
N GLY A 968 -40.44 7.12 -20.67
CA GLY A 968 -39.53 7.97 -21.46
C GLY A 968 -40.20 8.73 -22.60
N GLY A 969 -41.52 8.91 -22.55
CA GLY A 969 -42.28 9.62 -23.58
C GLY A 969 -42.37 8.89 -24.92
N VAL A 970 -42.24 7.55 -24.96
CA VAL A 970 -42.52 6.74 -26.16
C VAL A 970 -43.89 7.11 -26.73
N PHE A 971 -44.90 7.09 -25.85
CA PHE A 971 -46.24 7.58 -26.09
C PHE A 971 -46.65 8.52 -24.95
N THR A 972 -47.49 9.50 -25.28
CA THR A 972 -48.03 10.46 -24.30
C THR A 972 -49.55 10.47 -24.28
N ARG A 973 -50.17 9.78 -25.25
CA ARG A 973 -51.60 9.70 -25.41
C ARG A 973 -51.98 8.38 -26.03
N VAL A 974 -53.19 7.96 -25.70
CA VAL A 974 -53.75 6.69 -26.11
C VAL A 974 -53.93 6.57 -27.64
N ASP A 975 -54.21 7.69 -28.33
CA ASP A 975 -54.33 7.75 -29.80
C ASP A 975 -53.08 7.32 -30.56
N GLN A 976 -51.92 7.51 -29.95
CA GLN A 976 -50.64 7.11 -30.52
C GLN A 976 -50.43 5.60 -30.42
N VAL A 977 -50.85 4.98 -29.31
CA VAL A 977 -50.77 3.53 -29.10
C VAL A 977 -51.62 2.79 -30.11
N TRP A 978 -52.89 3.20 -30.30
CA TRP A 978 -53.77 2.54 -31.28
C TRP A 978 -53.28 2.69 -32.72
N ALA A 979 -52.67 3.84 -33.07
CA ALA A 979 -52.09 4.05 -34.40
C ALA A 979 -50.85 3.17 -34.64
N ALA A 980 -50.11 2.83 -33.58
CA ALA A 980 -48.94 1.96 -33.61
C ALA A 980 -49.26 0.47 -33.48
N SER A 981 -50.52 0.12 -33.19
CA SER A 981 -50.98 -1.26 -32.96
C SER A 981 -51.44 -1.94 -34.25
N ALA A 982 -51.02 -3.18 -34.46
CA ALA A 982 -51.46 -4.02 -35.57
C ALA A 982 -51.85 -5.43 -35.08
N GLN A 983 -52.96 -5.97 -35.60
CA GLN A 983 -53.35 -7.35 -35.32
C GLN A 983 -52.51 -8.31 -36.18
N ALA A 984 -51.82 -9.27 -35.55
CA ALA A 984 -51.02 -10.31 -36.18
C ALA A 984 -51.50 -11.70 -35.72
N GLY A 985 -52.45 -12.29 -36.45
CA GLY A 985 -53.07 -13.55 -36.03
C GLY A 985 -53.82 -13.39 -34.70
N SER A 986 -53.50 -14.22 -33.70
CA SER A 986 -54.04 -14.14 -32.34
C SER A 986 -53.25 -13.21 -31.41
N ALA A 987 -52.28 -12.44 -31.93
CA ALA A 987 -51.47 -11.50 -31.16
C ALA A 987 -51.68 -10.05 -31.63
N VAL A 988 -51.36 -9.10 -30.74
CA VAL A 988 -51.25 -7.66 -31.06
C VAL A 988 -49.77 -7.28 -31.07
N VAL A 989 -49.32 -6.57 -32.10
CA VAL A 989 -47.97 -5.99 -32.16
C VAL A 989 -48.09 -4.48 -32.06
N ILE A 990 -47.41 -3.87 -31.09
CA ILE A 990 -47.31 -2.41 -30.93
C ILE A 990 -45.89 -2.00 -31.30
N THR A 991 -45.73 -1.07 -32.25
CA THR A 991 -44.41 -0.60 -32.69
C THR A 991 -43.99 0.67 -31.94
N LEU A 992 -42.89 0.62 -31.19
CA LEU A 992 -42.37 1.75 -30.38
C LEU A 992 -41.23 2.50 -31.11
N GLY A 993 -40.54 1.83 -32.04
CA GLY A 993 -39.41 2.38 -32.80
C GLY A 993 -39.08 1.53 -34.04
N ALA A 994 -38.00 1.86 -34.74
CA ALA A 994 -37.57 1.11 -35.92
C ALA A 994 -37.16 -0.35 -35.59
N GLU A 995 -36.62 -0.55 -34.39
CA GLU A 995 -36.15 -1.85 -33.90
C GLU A 995 -36.83 -2.25 -32.59
N THR A 996 -37.78 -1.44 -32.09
CA THR A 996 -38.45 -1.67 -30.80
C THR A 996 -39.95 -1.95 -30.99
N SER A 997 -40.44 -3.08 -30.48
CA SER A 997 -41.86 -3.47 -30.54
C SER A 997 -42.25 -4.46 -29.47
N VAL A 998 -43.44 -4.35 -28.89
CA VAL A 998 -44.00 -5.40 -28.02
C VAL A 998 -45.05 -6.23 -28.76
N THR A 999 -44.98 -7.55 -28.61
CA THR A 999 -45.97 -8.52 -29.10
C THR A 999 -46.75 -9.11 -27.93
N ILE A 1000 -48.06 -8.90 -27.90
CA ILE A 1000 -48.95 -9.40 -26.85
C ILE A 1000 -49.71 -10.60 -27.39
N LEU A 1001 -49.47 -11.78 -26.83
CA LEU A 1001 -50.12 -13.01 -27.25
C LEU A 1001 -51.57 -13.07 -26.78
N ASN A 1002 -52.37 -13.87 -27.49
CA ASN A 1002 -53.78 -14.19 -27.18
C ASN A 1002 -54.71 -12.98 -26.96
N THR A 1003 -54.33 -11.82 -27.48
CA THR A 1003 -55.02 -10.53 -27.30
C THR A 1003 -55.48 -9.98 -28.65
N THR A 1004 -56.53 -9.16 -28.63
CA THR A 1004 -57.00 -8.45 -29.83
C THR A 1004 -56.91 -6.94 -29.62
N VAL A 1005 -56.69 -6.17 -30.69
CA VAL A 1005 -56.69 -4.69 -30.60
C VAL A 1005 -58.01 -4.16 -30.01
N ALA A 1006 -59.12 -4.87 -30.24
CA ALA A 1006 -60.43 -4.49 -29.72
C ALA A 1006 -60.64 -4.79 -28.22
N SER A 1007 -59.84 -5.70 -27.63
CA SER A 1007 -59.92 -6.02 -26.19
C SER A 1007 -59.08 -5.07 -25.33
N LEU A 1008 -58.06 -4.42 -25.90
CA LEU A 1008 -57.27 -3.39 -25.20
C LEU A 1008 -58.13 -2.13 -24.95
N THR A 1009 -58.16 -1.66 -23.71
CA THR A 1009 -58.88 -0.45 -23.30
C THR A 1009 -57.93 0.63 -22.78
N GLU A 1010 -58.42 1.87 -22.64
CA GLU A 1010 -57.64 2.96 -22.03
C GLU A 1010 -57.20 2.63 -20.59
N ALA A 1011 -57.94 1.79 -19.87
CA ALA A 1011 -57.58 1.36 -18.52
C ALA A 1011 -56.34 0.45 -18.48
N ASN A 1012 -55.99 -0.18 -19.62
CA ASN A 1012 -54.80 -1.03 -19.73
C ASN A 1012 -53.53 -0.23 -20.05
N LEU A 1013 -53.61 1.10 -20.19
CA LEU A 1013 -52.51 1.90 -20.72
C LEU A 1013 -52.08 2.96 -19.70
N ARG A 1014 -50.77 3.00 -19.40
CA ARG A 1014 -50.14 3.99 -18.54
C ARG A 1014 -49.02 4.71 -19.29
N PHE A 1015 -48.90 6.02 -19.07
CA PHE A 1015 -47.84 6.85 -19.65
C PHE A 1015 -47.07 7.50 -18.51
N VAL A 1016 -45.74 7.36 -18.50
CA VAL A 1016 -44.84 7.85 -17.45
C VAL A 1016 -43.81 8.81 -18.02
#